data_AF-A0A559LN35-F1
#
_entry.id   AF-A0A559LN35-F1
#
_cell.length_a   1.000
_cell.length_b   1.000
_cell.length_c   1.000
_cell.angle_alpha   90.00
_cell.angle_beta   90.00
_cell.angle_gamma   90.00
#
_symmetry.space_group_name_H-M   'P 1'
#
loop_
_entity.id
_entity.type
_entity.pdbx_description
1 polymer ?
#
loop_
_entity_poly.entity_id
_entity_poly.type
_entity_poly.pdbx_seq_one_letter_code
_entity_poly.pdbx_strand_id
1 'polypeptide(L)'
;MPPATPRRPKSRDDFEIAIICALTLEADAVIASFDHHWDEDNGPSFGKARGDPNSYSTGVIGSHNVVLAHLPGMGKVAAGNIAAFCRMSFPNIILALVVGICGGAPSYEDKPIFLGDVIISTGVVQYDFGRRFPDKFEMKDTLSESLGRPNLEIRSLLAKLTTARQRQKMTRASRDFVGRVPDTYPGRSRDILFPAGYRHKHQDSRECTVCASCCRDADTVCSKALKASCEELGCDIKQAVRQIPGNKDEREPSLMIHFGTFASGDTVMKSGTDRDQLIREKNVIGFDMESVGVWEVFPCIVIKSVCDYADSHKNKDWQDYSAVCAAACTKAFLGYWNSTKRIIDAKAEEEELRERILKSLHFPEMNQRRSIVASEAPSTLKWIFGGSRPQTFDSRSSDDGRSDNDSTEAADGSTDQDSDLGEHSDEVGDSHDYYEKRPRVPKHLNVDNHWHEHETLEPSLTEKHGGNFKTWLTSDQLIYWISGKPGSGKSTLMKFLLSDPRTLAALEKWHEDVVIVSHFFWKPGSSMQKSFKGLICSIAYQLLSHDPNLIGYLHDTTATFRKSSPSDWDQDQLCKSLYSYQDQTSQTICIFVDALDEARPGQDTLDTLQFIKSMVSPKIKICVSSRPEPLFKHQFSRYPHLQMHELTRLDIFEYSKANLRQLTILDSQELDLSELAWKVAELAEGIFLWAVLVTQSLVRGLNNGDSEQEIEQRLNDMPKDLMSLYRDILRRSAEDLLIYRKYVSTAINLMRIALTRKSPFSQVTAFDCMMVMDPDLLESYAVLGNQVSKAELDAKTEVMRKRLNSGCPGILGVIPSSWAVVFTHRSAEEFIFETEEGQRLWQPYRIPRAELLCRSFKAIIAMNRFKSIWDSEDFLKMLYEWDESQEFPPGIYGFFLELTLGSYKKGFISPPPANNDSELGPKDFVGRFMLSAFRCGHRSFVLGTLKTLEPCVSHDTICCILDLLCDRWLHLGRPGTLYMIEYIFEQGYNPNWTMRRTNISHPMGSLWFRSLISILKWVIRQRTNHFYDLYDMNPRATGIFQTFRRAGAHMAATFPIYLETETPRYRINTFFRPADALGPGSGHSLLGRARFMIIEIDTRTLMDYIMSWTHKDTMLVGPHTDPGPAAYMKALAFGTPTSRHLYIVESESVSARLAKAAEAALKFRGARSISPEDSLKEILDRCDREMADLRSYCGQTKRDYFWQGHRLWSPPV
;
A
#
# COMPACT_ATOMS: atom_id res chain seq x y z
N MET A 1 7.88 -22.08 20.25
CA MET A 1 8.02 -20.62 20.10
C MET A 1 7.27 -19.94 21.24
N PRO A 2 7.75 -18.83 21.81
CA PRO A 2 6.91 -17.98 22.65
C PRO A 2 5.71 -17.47 21.83
N PRO A 3 4.54 -17.20 22.45
CA PRO A 3 3.42 -16.62 21.73
C PRO A 3 3.82 -15.26 21.18
N ALA A 4 3.65 -15.05 19.86
CA ALA A 4 3.94 -13.77 19.24
C ALA A 4 3.11 -12.67 19.92
N THR A 5 3.82 -11.69 20.48
CA THR A 5 3.25 -10.47 21.05
C THR A 5 2.41 -9.77 19.97
N PRO A 6 1.16 -9.36 20.27
CA PRO A 6 0.35 -8.64 19.31
C PRO A 6 1.04 -7.35 18.87
N ARG A 7 0.88 -6.98 17.59
CA ARG A 7 1.33 -5.69 17.07
C ARG A 7 0.59 -4.55 17.82
N ARG A 8 1.25 -3.40 17.98
CA ARG A 8 0.64 -2.21 18.58
C ARG A 8 -0.67 -1.86 17.85
N PRO A 9 -1.79 -1.66 18.56
CA PRO A 9 -3.04 -1.17 17.99
C PRO A 9 -2.84 0.08 17.11
N LYS A 10 -3.58 0.16 16.00
CA LYS A 10 -3.67 1.34 15.13
C LYS A 10 -4.68 2.35 15.69
N SER A 11 -5.75 1.88 16.32
CA SER A 11 -6.76 2.71 16.98
C SER A 11 -7.32 2.07 18.26
N ARG A 12 -8.28 2.74 18.90
CA ARG A 12 -9.07 2.19 20.02
C ARG A 12 -9.98 1.02 19.58
N ASP A 13 -10.15 0.82 18.29
CA ASP A 13 -11.04 -0.18 17.71
C ASP A 13 -10.37 -1.57 17.63
N ASP A 14 -9.04 -1.65 17.80
CA ASP A 14 -8.28 -2.92 17.84
C ASP A 14 -8.17 -3.52 19.26
N PHE A 15 -8.90 -2.97 20.23
CA PHE A 15 -9.03 -3.52 21.59
C PHE A 15 -10.31 -4.35 21.70
N GLU A 16 -10.14 -5.64 21.98
CA GLU A 16 -11.24 -6.61 22.11
C GLU A 16 -11.59 -6.95 23.57
N ILE A 17 -10.66 -6.69 24.51
CA ILE A 17 -10.76 -7.09 25.91
C ILE A 17 -10.71 -5.86 26.83
N ALA A 18 -11.74 -5.70 27.66
CA ALA A 18 -11.73 -4.74 28.76
C ALA A 18 -11.47 -5.46 30.08
N ILE A 19 -10.67 -4.87 30.96
CA ILE A 19 -10.50 -5.29 32.35
C ILE A 19 -10.99 -4.13 33.22
N ILE A 20 -11.75 -4.44 34.27
CA ILE A 20 -12.40 -3.45 35.13
C ILE A 20 -12.06 -3.78 36.58
N CYS A 21 -11.39 -2.85 37.26
CA CYS A 21 -10.94 -2.97 38.65
C CYS A 21 -11.55 -1.86 39.51
N ALA A 22 -12.00 -2.21 40.71
CA ALA A 22 -12.71 -1.33 41.65
C ALA A 22 -11.77 -0.52 42.53
N LEU A 23 -10.61 -1.09 42.89
CA LEU A 23 -9.59 -0.53 43.77
C LEU A 23 -8.26 -0.38 43.05
N THR A 24 -7.44 0.58 43.50
CA THR A 24 -6.11 0.81 42.91
C THR A 24 -5.19 -0.40 43.06
N LEU A 25 -5.21 -1.10 44.20
CA LEU A 25 -4.43 -2.33 44.43
C LEU A 25 -4.79 -3.47 43.45
N GLU A 26 -6.03 -3.50 42.96
CA GLU A 26 -6.47 -4.49 41.96
C GLU A 26 -5.95 -4.09 40.57
N ALA A 27 -6.03 -2.80 40.23
CA ALA A 27 -5.49 -2.24 39.01
C ALA A 27 -3.96 -2.41 38.95
N ASP A 28 -3.24 -2.15 40.03
CA ASP A 28 -1.79 -2.32 40.14
C ASP A 28 -1.39 -3.79 39.92
N ALA A 29 -2.13 -4.75 40.50
CA ALA A 29 -1.90 -6.18 40.27
C ALA A 29 -2.16 -6.59 38.80
N VAL A 30 -3.18 -6.02 38.15
CA VAL A 30 -3.44 -6.26 36.72
C VAL A 30 -2.37 -5.62 35.84
N ILE A 31 -1.94 -4.39 36.13
CA ILE A 31 -0.84 -3.68 35.44
C ILE A 31 0.45 -4.50 35.54
N ALA A 32 0.80 -5.00 36.73
CA ALA A 32 1.95 -5.90 36.94
C ALA A 32 1.83 -7.25 36.20
N SER A 33 0.64 -7.61 35.71
CA SER A 33 0.40 -8.80 34.89
C SER A 33 0.51 -8.55 33.38
N PHE A 34 0.65 -7.30 32.92
CA PHE A 34 0.86 -7.02 31.50
C PHE A 34 2.19 -7.61 31.01
N ASP A 35 2.20 -8.13 29.78
CA ASP A 35 3.41 -8.54 29.06
C ASP A 35 4.07 -7.35 28.33
N HIS A 36 3.31 -6.28 28.08
CA HIS A 36 3.77 -5.02 27.49
C HIS A 36 2.81 -3.86 27.82
N HIS A 37 3.33 -2.64 27.99
CA HIS A 37 2.55 -1.43 28.27
C HIS A 37 2.54 -0.50 27.05
N TRP A 38 1.37 -0.27 26.45
CA TRP A 38 1.27 0.60 25.28
C TRP A 38 1.32 2.09 25.63
N ASP A 39 1.02 2.47 26.88
CA ASP A 39 1.07 3.86 27.34
C ASP A 39 2.49 4.35 27.66
N GLU A 40 3.46 3.44 27.85
CA GLU A 40 4.85 3.75 28.21
C GLU A 40 5.79 3.83 26.99
N ASP A 41 5.42 3.21 25.87
CA ASP A 41 6.08 3.43 24.59
C ASP A 41 6.00 4.92 24.20
N ASN A 42 7.03 5.44 23.54
CA ASN A 42 7.07 6.80 22.97
C ASN A 42 6.08 7.04 21.79
N GLY A 43 5.05 6.21 21.65
CA GLY A 43 3.98 6.34 20.67
C GLY A 43 2.84 7.26 21.12
N PRO A 44 1.87 7.57 20.24
CA PRO A 44 0.68 8.31 20.64
C PRO A 44 -0.17 7.46 21.60
N SER A 45 -0.68 8.10 22.66
CA SER A 45 -1.72 7.53 23.51
C SER A 45 -3.01 7.34 22.71
N PHE A 46 -3.73 6.25 22.96
CA PHE A 46 -5.02 5.97 22.33
C PHE A 46 -6.13 6.91 22.79
N GLY A 47 -5.98 7.53 23.97
CA GLY A 47 -6.96 8.42 24.56
C GLY A 47 -8.31 7.74 24.82
N LYS A 48 -9.38 8.54 24.78
CA LYS A 48 -10.77 8.12 25.02
C LYS A 48 -11.74 8.93 24.17
N ALA A 49 -12.98 8.47 24.04
CA ALA A 49 -14.01 9.17 23.29
C ALA A 49 -14.36 10.53 23.93
N ARG A 50 -14.80 11.49 23.10
CA ARG A 50 -15.19 12.82 23.57
C ARG A 50 -16.40 12.69 24.52
N GLY A 51 -16.26 13.21 25.74
CA GLY A 51 -17.30 13.14 26.77
C GLY A 51 -17.14 11.98 27.76
N ASP A 52 -16.16 11.09 27.55
CA ASP A 52 -15.83 10.05 28.52
C ASP A 52 -15.05 10.62 29.73
N PRO A 53 -15.57 10.53 30.97
CA PRO A 53 -14.89 11.04 32.15
C PRO A 53 -13.76 10.12 32.67
N ASN A 54 -13.72 8.84 32.30
CA ASN A 54 -12.94 7.80 32.98
C ASN A 54 -11.46 7.78 32.58
N SER A 55 -10.65 7.04 33.36
CA SER A 55 -9.23 6.82 33.08
C SER A 55 -8.99 5.36 32.68
N TYR A 56 -8.09 5.17 31.72
CA TYR A 56 -7.73 3.87 31.17
C TYR A 56 -6.21 3.69 31.14
N SER A 57 -5.77 2.44 31.27
CA SER A 57 -4.42 2.00 30.91
C SER A 57 -4.51 0.97 29.79
N THR A 58 -3.55 0.95 28.88
CA THR A 58 -3.54 0.07 27.71
C THR A 58 -2.26 -0.76 27.63
N GLY A 59 -2.40 -2.04 27.28
CA GLY A 59 -1.27 -2.95 27.22
C GLY A 59 -1.62 -4.29 26.59
N VAL A 60 -0.81 -5.30 26.91
CA VAL A 60 -0.89 -6.66 26.39
C VAL A 60 -0.99 -7.66 27.53
N ILE A 61 -1.90 -8.63 27.41
CA ILE A 61 -1.84 -9.87 28.20
C ILE A 61 -1.89 -11.06 27.24
N GLY A 62 -0.80 -11.83 27.20
CA GLY A 62 -0.61 -12.96 26.30
C GLY A 62 -0.79 -12.57 24.83
N SER A 63 -1.88 -13.06 24.24
CA SER A 63 -2.22 -12.83 22.84
C SER A 63 -3.04 -11.57 22.55
N HIS A 64 -3.47 -10.83 23.58
CA HIS A 64 -4.54 -9.83 23.47
C HIS A 64 -4.06 -8.43 23.81
N ASN A 65 -4.53 -7.44 23.02
CA ASN A 65 -4.53 -6.05 23.41
C ASN A 65 -5.66 -5.83 24.42
N VAL A 66 -5.32 -5.35 25.61
CA VAL A 66 -6.24 -5.15 26.73
C VAL A 66 -6.32 -3.67 27.10
N VAL A 67 -7.52 -3.22 27.45
CA VAL A 67 -7.75 -1.93 28.10
C VAL A 67 -8.18 -2.17 29.55
N LEU A 68 -7.46 -1.60 30.51
CA LEU A 68 -7.83 -1.58 31.92
C LEU A 68 -8.55 -0.27 32.23
N ALA A 69 -9.75 -0.36 32.79
CA ALA A 69 -10.56 0.78 33.21
C ALA A 69 -10.48 0.95 34.74
N HIS A 70 -10.16 2.16 35.18
CA HIS A 70 -9.98 2.50 36.60
C HIS A 70 -11.27 3.10 37.17
N LEU A 71 -11.95 2.39 38.09
CA LEU A 71 -13.15 2.95 38.74
C LEU A 71 -12.79 4.15 39.65
N PRO A 72 -13.59 5.23 39.64
CA PRO A 72 -13.43 6.35 40.56
C PRO A 72 -13.92 6.06 42.00
N GLY A 73 -14.54 4.89 42.23
CA GLY A 73 -15.04 4.43 43.53
C GLY A 73 -15.86 3.15 43.39
N MET A 74 -16.05 2.42 44.50
CA MET A 74 -16.80 1.15 44.56
C MET A 74 -18.30 1.32 44.27
N GLY A 75 -18.96 0.21 43.93
CA GLY A 75 -20.42 0.14 43.76
C GLY A 75 -20.92 0.13 42.31
N LYS A 76 -22.14 -0.37 42.10
CA LYS A 76 -22.61 -0.78 40.76
C LYS A 76 -22.86 0.38 39.82
N VAL A 77 -23.20 1.56 40.36
CA VAL A 77 -23.44 2.78 39.57
C VAL A 77 -22.14 3.29 38.96
N ALA A 78 -21.03 3.24 39.69
CA ALA A 78 -19.71 3.57 39.16
C ALA A 78 -19.29 2.56 38.09
N ALA A 79 -19.45 1.26 38.38
CA ALA A 79 -19.13 0.15 37.48
C ALA A 79 -19.91 0.18 36.15
N GLY A 80 -21.23 0.44 36.19
CA GLY A 80 -22.06 0.54 35.00
C GLY A 80 -21.75 1.78 34.16
N ASN A 81 -21.49 2.93 34.79
CA ASN A 81 -21.09 4.15 34.08
C ASN A 81 -19.76 3.95 33.35
N ILE A 82 -18.72 3.44 34.02
CA ILE A 82 -17.42 3.22 33.37
C ILE A 82 -17.49 2.16 32.29
N ALA A 83 -18.32 1.11 32.45
CA ALA A 83 -18.54 0.13 31.39
C ALA A 83 -19.21 0.77 30.16
N ALA A 84 -20.26 1.58 30.34
CA ALA A 84 -20.96 2.25 29.23
C ALA A 84 -20.05 3.22 28.47
N PHE A 85 -19.26 4.01 29.20
CA PHE A 85 -18.26 4.90 28.60
C PHE A 85 -17.09 4.14 27.97
N CYS A 86 -16.63 3.04 28.58
CA CYS A 86 -15.62 2.15 28.00
C CYS A 86 -16.10 1.59 26.66
N ARG A 87 -17.40 1.25 26.53
CA ARG A 87 -18.00 0.80 25.26
C ARG A 87 -18.05 1.90 24.20
N MET A 88 -18.22 3.16 24.59
CA MET A 88 -18.11 4.31 23.68
C MET A 88 -16.65 4.60 23.29
N SER A 89 -15.72 4.37 24.21
CA SER A 89 -14.28 4.60 24.00
C SER A 89 -13.57 3.46 23.27
N PHE A 90 -14.03 2.22 23.40
CA PHE A 90 -13.46 1.03 22.79
C PHE A 90 -14.64 0.23 22.21
N PRO A 91 -15.06 0.50 20.97
CA PRO A 91 -16.34 0.03 20.44
C PRO A 91 -16.38 -1.49 20.19
N ASN A 92 -15.22 -2.11 19.96
CA ASN A 92 -15.08 -3.52 19.59
C ASN A 92 -14.76 -4.45 20.76
N ILE A 93 -14.99 -4.01 22.00
CA ILE A 93 -14.85 -4.88 23.18
C ILE A 93 -15.91 -6.00 23.12
N ILE A 94 -15.43 -7.24 22.97
CA ILE A 94 -16.26 -8.46 22.90
C ILE A 94 -16.36 -9.17 24.26
N LEU A 95 -15.41 -8.93 25.16
CA LEU A 95 -15.37 -9.51 26.50
C LEU A 95 -14.86 -8.46 27.51
N ALA A 96 -15.61 -8.29 28.60
CA ALA A 96 -15.14 -7.57 29.78
C ALA A 96 -14.82 -8.53 30.93
N LEU A 97 -13.74 -8.26 31.67
CA LEU A 97 -13.33 -9.02 32.85
C LEU A 97 -13.40 -8.11 34.08
N VAL A 98 -14.24 -8.47 35.06
CA VAL A 98 -14.31 -7.76 36.34
C VAL A 98 -13.33 -8.42 37.29
N VAL A 99 -12.20 -7.77 37.56
CA VAL A 99 -11.04 -8.39 38.22
C VAL A 99 -10.74 -7.67 39.52
N GLY A 100 -10.54 -8.42 40.61
CA GLY A 100 -10.29 -7.82 41.92
C GLY A 100 -10.45 -8.76 43.10
N ILE A 101 -10.84 -8.21 44.25
CA ILE A 101 -11.09 -8.95 45.49
C ILE A 101 -12.59 -9.05 45.80
N CYS A 102 -12.98 -10.07 46.57
CA CYS A 102 -14.35 -10.30 47.00
C CYS A 102 -14.44 -10.87 48.42
N GLY A 103 -15.63 -10.77 49.02
CA GLY A 103 -16.00 -11.64 50.13
C GLY A 103 -16.33 -13.04 49.62
N GLY A 104 -15.96 -14.10 50.34
CA GLY A 104 -16.19 -15.49 49.93
C GLY A 104 -17.16 -16.23 50.85
N ALA A 105 -17.86 -17.23 50.31
CA ALA A 105 -18.51 -18.26 51.11
C ALA A 105 -17.45 -19.13 51.82
N PRO A 106 -17.71 -19.63 53.05
CA PRO A 106 -16.80 -20.57 53.73
C PRO A 106 -16.51 -21.86 52.96
N SER A 107 -17.48 -22.37 52.20
CA SER A 107 -17.41 -23.63 51.46
C SER A 107 -18.40 -23.66 50.29
N TYR A 108 -18.19 -24.59 49.36
CA TYR A 108 -19.05 -24.88 48.21
C TYR A 108 -18.93 -26.36 47.81
N GLU A 109 -20.05 -27.05 47.58
CA GLU A 109 -20.08 -28.51 47.30
C GLU A 109 -19.22 -29.32 48.31
N ASP A 110 -19.39 -29.05 49.60
CA ASP A 110 -18.61 -29.60 50.73
C ASP A 110 -17.09 -29.38 50.68
N LYS A 111 -16.59 -28.58 49.73
CA LYS A 111 -15.17 -28.18 49.64
C LYS A 111 -14.98 -26.84 50.35
N PRO A 112 -13.98 -26.69 51.24
CA PRO A 112 -13.66 -25.40 51.82
C PRO A 112 -13.14 -24.44 50.75
N ILE A 113 -13.56 -23.18 50.84
CA ILE A 113 -12.95 -22.05 50.12
C ILE A 113 -12.09 -21.31 51.14
N PHE A 114 -10.82 -21.07 50.79
CA PHE A 114 -9.83 -20.42 51.65
C PHE A 114 -9.59 -18.96 51.24
N LEU A 115 -9.01 -18.15 52.13
CA LEU A 115 -8.56 -16.81 51.76
C LEU A 115 -7.45 -16.92 50.70
N GLY A 116 -7.53 -16.05 49.69
CA GLY A 116 -6.67 -16.08 48.52
C GLY A 116 -7.04 -17.10 47.43
N ASP A 117 -8.10 -17.89 47.60
CA ASP A 117 -8.69 -18.66 46.49
C ASP A 117 -9.37 -17.73 45.48
N VAL A 118 -9.37 -18.12 44.20
CA VAL A 118 -10.01 -17.36 43.11
C VAL A 118 -11.34 -17.98 42.71
N ILE A 119 -12.35 -17.14 42.53
CA ILE A 119 -13.68 -17.50 42.05
C ILE A 119 -13.91 -16.89 40.67
N ILE A 120 -14.30 -17.74 39.71
CA ILE A 120 -14.71 -17.35 38.36
C ILE A 120 -16.24 -17.46 38.26
N SER A 121 -16.93 -16.39 37.83
CA SER A 121 -18.38 -16.38 37.75
C SER A 121 -18.94 -17.35 36.71
N THR A 122 -19.91 -18.17 37.12
CA THR A 122 -20.86 -18.82 36.20
C THR A 122 -22.14 -17.99 36.00
N GLY A 123 -22.38 -17.00 36.87
CA GLY A 123 -23.48 -16.05 36.83
C GLY A 123 -23.38 -15.02 37.98
N VAL A 124 -24.26 -14.02 37.97
CA VAL A 124 -24.36 -12.98 39.00
C VAL A 124 -25.84 -12.84 39.43
N VAL A 125 -26.07 -12.57 40.72
CA VAL A 125 -27.38 -12.28 41.32
C VAL A 125 -27.29 -10.94 42.04
N GLN A 126 -28.22 -10.03 41.80
CA GLN A 126 -28.28 -8.77 42.53
C GLN A 126 -29.06 -8.95 43.84
N TYR A 127 -28.36 -9.07 44.96
CA TYR A 127 -28.98 -9.50 46.22
C TYR A 127 -29.67 -8.37 47.00
N ASP A 128 -29.39 -7.11 46.66
CA ASP A 128 -29.98 -5.92 47.28
C ASP A 128 -31.14 -5.31 46.47
N PHE A 129 -31.54 -5.93 45.36
CA PHE A 129 -32.66 -5.50 44.53
C PHE A 129 -33.94 -6.26 44.88
N GLY A 130 -34.91 -5.55 45.45
CA GLY A 130 -36.07 -6.22 46.05
C GLY A 130 -37.04 -5.27 46.74
N ARG A 131 -37.97 -5.87 47.49
CA ARG A 131 -38.98 -5.18 48.29
C ARG A 131 -38.68 -5.42 49.77
N ARG A 132 -38.52 -4.34 50.56
CA ARG A 132 -38.40 -4.43 52.02
C ARG A 132 -39.78 -4.37 52.65
N PHE A 133 -40.14 -5.42 53.37
CA PHE A 133 -41.28 -5.50 54.27
C PHE A 133 -40.82 -5.25 55.73
N PRO A 134 -41.72 -5.05 56.70
CA PRO A 134 -41.34 -4.80 58.10
C PRO A 134 -40.52 -5.92 58.75
N ASP A 135 -40.73 -7.16 58.31
CA ASP A 135 -40.16 -8.41 58.84
C ASP A 135 -39.09 -9.04 57.95
N LYS A 136 -39.14 -8.81 56.62
CA LYS A 136 -38.27 -9.47 55.64
C LYS A 136 -37.85 -8.58 54.47
N PHE A 137 -36.83 -9.00 53.74
CA PHE A 137 -36.51 -8.48 52.41
C PHE A 137 -36.78 -9.56 51.36
N GLU A 138 -37.46 -9.21 50.28
CA GLU A 138 -37.82 -10.14 49.21
C GLU A 138 -37.14 -9.69 47.91
N MET A 139 -36.16 -10.46 47.45
CA MET A 139 -35.44 -10.18 46.19
C MET A 139 -36.39 -10.20 45.00
N LYS A 140 -36.13 -9.35 44.01
CA LYS A 140 -36.76 -9.41 42.69
C LYS A 140 -35.98 -10.37 41.79
N ASP A 141 -36.56 -11.52 41.46
CA ASP A 141 -35.93 -12.57 40.66
C ASP A 141 -36.80 -13.05 39.47
N THR A 142 -37.75 -12.22 39.02
CA THR A 142 -38.53 -12.49 37.81
C THR A 142 -37.64 -12.48 36.55
N LEU A 143 -38.06 -13.16 35.48
CA LEU A 143 -37.29 -13.24 34.22
C LEU A 143 -36.95 -11.86 33.60
N SER A 144 -37.76 -10.84 33.87
CA SER A 144 -37.56 -9.46 33.43
C SER A 144 -36.69 -8.61 34.37
N GLU A 145 -36.38 -9.11 35.56
CA GLU A 145 -35.63 -8.41 36.62
C GLU A 145 -34.35 -9.16 37.02
N SER A 146 -34.12 -10.37 36.48
CA SER A 146 -32.94 -11.19 36.69
C SER A 146 -31.90 -11.02 35.57
N LEU A 147 -30.62 -10.97 35.93
CA LEU A 147 -29.51 -10.88 34.98
C LEU A 147 -29.49 -12.05 33.98
N GLY A 148 -29.26 -11.72 32.71
CA GLY A 148 -29.14 -12.71 31.64
C GLY A 148 -27.97 -13.67 31.86
N ARG A 149 -28.13 -14.93 31.39
CA ARG A 149 -27.04 -15.92 31.37
C ARG A 149 -25.91 -15.44 30.45
N PRO A 150 -24.63 -15.81 30.71
CA PRO A 150 -23.54 -15.50 29.79
C PRO A 150 -23.80 -16.05 28.39
N ASN A 151 -23.19 -15.43 27.37
CA ASN A 151 -23.34 -15.84 25.98
C ASN A 151 -22.84 -17.29 25.74
N LEU A 152 -23.15 -17.88 24.57
CA LEU A 152 -22.82 -19.27 24.29
C LEU A 152 -21.30 -19.54 24.29
N GLU A 153 -20.50 -18.60 23.82
CA GLU A 153 -19.04 -18.69 23.76
C GLU A 153 -18.42 -18.76 25.16
N ILE A 154 -18.77 -17.81 26.04
CA ILE A 154 -18.36 -17.80 27.45
C ILE A 154 -18.79 -19.09 28.14
N ARG A 155 -20.05 -19.53 27.98
CA ARG A 155 -20.54 -20.76 28.62
C ARG A 155 -19.78 -22.01 28.13
N SER A 156 -19.49 -22.13 26.84
CA SER A 156 -18.71 -23.22 26.27
C SER A 156 -17.27 -23.24 26.79
N LEU A 157 -16.63 -22.06 26.92
CA LEU A 157 -15.30 -21.96 27.50
C LEU A 157 -15.30 -22.29 29.00
N LEU A 158 -16.24 -21.76 29.78
CA LEU A 158 -16.36 -22.07 31.21
C LEU A 158 -16.59 -23.57 31.44
N ALA A 159 -17.42 -24.23 30.63
CA ALA A 159 -17.59 -25.68 30.69
C ALA A 159 -16.28 -26.45 30.45
N LYS A 160 -15.49 -26.03 29.43
CA LYS A 160 -14.14 -26.59 29.17
C LYS A 160 -13.17 -26.37 30.33
N LEU A 161 -13.13 -25.16 30.90
CA LEU A 161 -12.24 -24.81 32.02
C LEU A 161 -12.65 -25.47 33.35
N THR A 162 -13.93 -25.79 33.52
CA THR A 162 -14.47 -26.50 34.68
C THR A 162 -13.89 -27.92 34.80
N THR A 163 -13.56 -28.56 33.67
CA THR A 163 -12.98 -29.92 33.61
C THR A 163 -11.67 -30.03 34.41
N ALA A 164 -11.47 -31.15 35.10
CA ALA A 164 -10.35 -31.33 36.04
C ALA A 164 -8.96 -31.02 35.42
N ARG A 165 -8.71 -31.50 34.19
CA ARG A 165 -7.43 -31.26 33.48
C ARG A 165 -7.19 -29.78 33.17
N GLN A 166 -8.21 -29.07 32.69
CA GLN A 166 -8.04 -27.66 32.32
C GLN A 166 -8.01 -26.76 33.55
N ARG A 167 -8.85 -27.03 34.55
CA ARG A 167 -8.80 -26.37 35.86
C ARG A 167 -7.40 -26.49 36.48
N GLN A 168 -6.86 -27.71 36.57
CA GLN A 168 -5.53 -27.94 37.14
C GLN A 168 -4.43 -27.24 36.33
N LYS A 169 -4.51 -27.23 34.99
CA LYS A 169 -3.55 -26.50 34.14
C LYS A 169 -3.62 -24.99 34.38
N MET A 170 -4.82 -24.43 34.50
CA MET A 170 -5.03 -23.01 34.78
C MET A 170 -4.54 -22.64 36.19
N THR A 171 -4.88 -23.43 37.22
CA THR A 171 -4.39 -23.24 38.60
C THR A 171 -2.86 -23.26 38.69
N ARG A 172 -2.18 -24.17 37.97
CA ARG A 172 -0.70 -24.17 37.89
C ARG A 172 -0.18 -22.88 37.27
N ALA A 173 -0.70 -22.49 36.10
CA ALA A 173 -0.28 -21.25 35.43
C ALA A 173 -0.50 -19.99 36.29
N SER A 174 -1.58 -19.94 37.08
CA SER A 174 -1.79 -18.85 38.05
C SER A 174 -0.73 -18.87 39.16
N ARG A 175 -0.45 -20.02 39.78
CA ARG A 175 0.58 -20.16 40.82
C ARG A 175 1.97 -19.80 40.32
N ASP A 176 2.31 -20.22 39.10
CA ASP A 176 3.59 -19.91 38.44
C ASP A 176 3.80 -18.40 38.23
N PHE A 177 2.73 -17.61 38.17
CA PHE A 177 2.78 -16.14 38.16
C PHE A 177 2.84 -15.55 39.57
N VAL A 178 1.98 -16.00 40.49
CA VAL A 178 1.97 -15.53 41.90
C VAL A 178 3.36 -15.68 42.54
N GLY A 179 4.04 -16.81 42.33
CA GLY A 179 5.39 -17.07 42.84
C GLY A 179 6.51 -16.20 42.25
N ARG A 180 6.21 -15.27 41.32
CA ARG A 180 7.17 -14.28 40.79
C ARG A 180 6.97 -12.88 41.36
N VAL A 181 5.86 -12.66 42.06
CA VAL A 181 5.52 -11.39 42.71
C VAL A 181 6.13 -11.38 44.13
N PRO A 182 6.56 -10.23 44.69
CA PRO A 182 7.08 -10.17 46.05
C PRO A 182 6.15 -10.80 47.10
N ASP A 183 6.75 -11.26 48.20
CA ASP A 183 6.10 -12.08 49.23
C ASP A 183 5.01 -11.29 49.99
N THR A 184 3.79 -11.32 49.43
CA THR A 184 2.58 -10.69 49.94
C THR A 184 1.69 -11.68 50.69
N TYR A 185 2.04 -12.97 50.73
CA TYR A 185 1.19 -14.02 51.28
C TYR A 185 1.12 -13.93 52.82
N PRO A 186 -0.06 -13.71 53.44
CA PRO A 186 -0.15 -13.54 54.90
C PRO A 186 0.13 -14.81 55.72
N GLY A 187 0.29 -15.96 55.05
CA GLY A 187 0.48 -17.26 55.68
C GLY A 187 -0.84 -17.97 55.99
N ARG A 188 -0.85 -19.30 55.83
CA ARG A 188 -2.05 -20.13 55.95
C ARG A 188 -2.69 -20.12 57.35
N SER A 189 -1.90 -19.83 58.38
CA SER A 189 -2.34 -19.68 59.77
C SER A 189 -3.17 -18.40 60.02
N ARG A 190 -3.17 -17.44 59.07
CA ARG A 190 -4.04 -16.23 59.08
C ARG A 190 -5.39 -16.41 58.36
N ASP A 191 -5.72 -17.62 57.90
CA ASP A 191 -7.09 -17.96 57.50
C ASP A 191 -7.90 -18.33 58.76
N ILE A 192 -8.67 -17.36 59.25
CA ILE A 192 -9.49 -17.48 60.45
C ILE A 192 -10.95 -17.22 60.05
N LEU A 193 -11.84 -18.17 60.37
CA LEU A 193 -13.29 -18.01 60.21
C LEU A 193 -13.98 -18.19 61.56
N PHE A 194 -14.78 -17.20 61.95
CA PHE A 194 -15.64 -17.26 63.14
C PHE A 194 -17.03 -17.86 62.80
N PRO A 195 -17.77 -18.38 63.80
CA PRO A 195 -19.16 -18.77 63.63
C PRO A 195 -19.99 -17.61 63.08
N ALA A 196 -20.99 -17.91 62.24
CA ALA A 196 -21.80 -16.90 61.55
C ALA A 196 -22.50 -15.88 62.49
N GLY A 197 -22.88 -16.30 63.70
CA GLY A 197 -23.46 -15.47 64.75
C GLY A 197 -22.44 -14.85 65.73
N TYR A 198 -21.13 -15.09 65.57
CA TYR A 198 -20.13 -14.58 66.50
C TYR A 198 -20.02 -13.05 66.39
N ARG A 199 -20.38 -12.36 67.48
CA ARG A 199 -20.51 -10.90 67.52
C ARG A 199 -19.13 -10.22 67.58
N HIS A 200 -18.79 -9.48 66.53
CA HIS A 200 -17.61 -8.63 66.46
C HIS A 200 -17.77 -7.39 67.35
N LYS A 201 -17.37 -7.50 68.62
CA LYS A 201 -17.52 -6.47 69.67
C LYS A 201 -16.31 -6.48 70.63
N HIS A 202 -16.12 -5.42 71.43
CA HIS A 202 -15.13 -5.45 72.53
C HIS A 202 -15.42 -6.64 73.45
N GLN A 203 -14.46 -7.54 73.62
CA GLN A 203 -14.63 -8.74 74.45
C GLN A 203 -14.38 -8.46 75.95
N ASP A 204 -13.56 -7.46 76.31
CA ASP A 204 -13.56 -6.94 77.68
C ASP A 204 -14.80 -6.05 77.90
N SER A 205 -15.70 -6.52 78.76
CA SER A 205 -16.93 -5.81 79.15
C SER A 205 -16.66 -4.48 79.87
N ARG A 206 -15.44 -4.23 80.34
CA ARG A 206 -15.01 -2.99 80.99
C ARG A 206 -14.74 -1.85 80.00
N GLU A 207 -14.42 -2.17 78.74
CA GLU A 207 -14.05 -1.17 77.73
C GLU A 207 -15.25 -0.43 77.14
N CYS A 208 -16.42 -1.10 77.05
CA CYS A 208 -17.59 -0.52 76.41
C CYS A 208 -18.91 -1.08 76.94
N THR A 209 -19.68 -0.26 77.67
CA THR A 209 -21.01 -0.60 78.20
C THR A 209 -22.01 -1.05 77.13
N VAL A 210 -21.95 -0.47 75.92
CA VAL A 210 -22.80 -0.89 74.79
C VAL A 210 -22.46 -2.31 74.32
N CYS A 211 -21.16 -2.66 74.25
CA CYS A 211 -20.74 -4.01 73.87
C CYS A 211 -20.97 -5.03 74.99
N ALA A 212 -20.83 -4.61 76.26
CA ALA A 212 -21.16 -5.44 77.42
C ALA A 212 -22.64 -5.86 77.41
N SER A 213 -23.55 -4.96 77.03
CA SER A 213 -25.00 -5.24 76.91
C SER A 213 -25.42 -6.00 75.64
N CYS A 214 -24.50 -6.28 74.71
CA CYS A 214 -24.80 -7.02 73.49
C CYS A 214 -24.80 -8.54 73.77
N CYS A 215 -25.97 -9.10 74.06
CA CYS A 215 -26.19 -10.48 74.51
C CYS A 215 -26.99 -11.33 73.51
N ARG A 216 -27.60 -10.70 72.50
CA ARG A 216 -28.42 -11.30 71.44
C ARG A 216 -28.05 -10.70 70.08
N ASP A 217 -28.41 -11.39 68.99
CA ASP A 217 -28.07 -10.95 67.63
C ASP A 217 -28.70 -9.60 67.22
N ALA A 218 -29.83 -9.26 67.83
CA ALA A 218 -30.51 -7.97 67.64
C ALA A 218 -29.87 -6.80 68.44
N ASP A 219 -28.97 -7.09 69.40
CA ASP A 219 -28.45 -6.06 70.28
C ASP A 219 -27.31 -5.25 69.63
N THR A 220 -27.36 -3.92 69.80
CA THR A 220 -26.46 -2.96 69.15
C THR A 220 -25.00 -3.13 69.58
N VAL A 221 -24.09 -3.22 68.61
CA VAL A 221 -22.64 -3.09 68.82
C VAL A 221 -22.23 -1.63 68.66
N CYS A 222 -21.26 -1.15 69.44
CA CYS A 222 -20.84 0.26 69.36
C CYS A 222 -20.09 0.59 68.05
N SER A 223 -20.19 1.84 67.61
CA SER A 223 -19.62 2.31 66.34
C SER A 223 -18.09 2.27 66.27
N LYS A 224 -17.39 2.19 67.41
CA LYS A 224 -15.94 1.93 67.46
C LYS A 224 -15.63 0.48 67.11
N ALA A 225 -16.30 -0.48 67.73
CA ALA A 225 -16.09 -1.90 67.47
C ALA A 225 -16.45 -2.29 66.03
N LEU A 226 -17.50 -1.70 65.44
CA LEU A 226 -17.85 -1.92 64.03
C LEU A 226 -16.78 -1.46 63.00
N LYS A 227 -15.68 -0.85 63.45
CA LYS A 227 -14.56 -0.37 62.63
C LYS A 227 -13.19 -0.90 63.08
N ALA A 228 -13.12 -1.57 64.22
CA ALA A 228 -11.89 -2.12 64.77
C ALA A 228 -11.55 -3.47 64.10
N SER A 229 -10.35 -3.98 64.37
CA SER A 229 -9.91 -5.32 64.00
C SER A 229 -10.26 -6.36 65.06
N CYS A 230 -10.21 -7.65 64.69
CA CYS A 230 -10.38 -8.75 65.64
C CYS A 230 -9.34 -8.73 66.78
N GLU A 231 -8.12 -8.24 66.50
CA GLU A 231 -7.04 -8.12 67.50
C GLU A 231 -7.33 -7.00 68.50
N GLU A 232 -7.70 -5.80 68.03
CA GLU A 232 -8.04 -4.65 68.88
C GLU A 232 -9.25 -4.91 69.79
N LEU A 233 -10.18 -5.79 69.38
CA LEU A 233 -11.35 -6.16 70.18
C LEU A 233 -11.13 -7.37 71.07
N GLY A 234 -10.01 -8.09 70.92
CA GLY A 234 -9.72 -9.31 71.64
C GLY A 234 -10.63 -10.49 71.28
N CYS A 235 -11.08 -10.61 70.02
CA CYS A 235 -11.94 -11.71 69.56
C CYS A 235 -11.32 -13.09 69.91
N ASP A 236 -12.13 -13.98 70.48
CA ASP A 236 -11.67 -15.27 70.99
C ASP A 236 -11.43 -16.27 69.85
N ILE A 237 -10.18 -16.31 69.38
CA ILE A 237 -9.71 -17.20 68.31
C ILE A 237 -10.04 -18.67 68.59
N LYS A 238 -10.19 -19.10 69.86
CA LYS A 238 -10.57 -20.49 70.20
C LYS A 238 -12.00 -20.85 69.78
N GLN A 239 -12.84 -19.86 69.51
CA GLN A 239 -14.19 -20.05 68.98
C GLN A 239 -14.23 -20.05 67.45
N ALA A 240 -13.11 -19.83 66.75
CA ALA A 240 -13.04 -19.93 65.30
C ALA A 240 -13.40 -21.36 64.83
N VAL A 241 -14.30 -21.46 63.85
CA VAL A 241 -14.69 -22.73 63.24
C VAL A 241 -13.66 -23.25 62.23
N ARG A 242 -12.78 -22.37 61.75
CA ARG A 242 -11.57 -22.72 61.00
C ARG A 242 -10.40 -21.90 61.51
N GLN A 243 -9.36 -22.62 61.93
CA GLN A 243 -8.00 -22.13 62.16
C GLN A 243 -7.05 -23.25 61.71
N ILE A 244 -6.06 -22.94 60.89
CA ILE A 244 -5.10 -23.93 60.38
C ILE A 244 -3.81 -23.83 61.21
N PRO A 245 -3.36 -24.91 61.90
CA PRO A 245 -2.12 -24.89 62.67
C PRO A 245 -0.91 -24.59 61.77
N GLY A 246 -0.04 -23.68 62.23
CA GLY A 246 1.23 -23.38 61.56
C GLY A 246 2.14 -24.61 61.54
N ASN A 247 2.50 -25.05 60.35
CA ASN A 247 3.37 -26.20 60.09
C ASN A 247 4.37 -25.84 58.98
N LYS A 248 5.30 -26.75 58.63
CA LYS A 248 6.37 -26.48 57.64
C LYS A 248 5.87 -25.99 56.27
N ASP A 249 4.61 -26.25 55.93
CA ASP A 249 3.96 -25.83 54.68
C ASP A 249 3.42 -24.38 54.70
N GLU A 250 3.67 -23.58 55.75
CA GLU A 250 3.21 -22.17 55.86
C GLU A 250 3.66 -21.27 54.70
N ARG A 251 4.71 -21.65 53.97
CA ARG A 251 5.27 -20.88 52.84
C ARG A 251 4.73 -21.25 51.46
N GLU A 252 3.92 -22.30 51.32
CA GLU A 252 3.40 -22.69 49.99
C GLU A 252 1.94 -22.24 49.81
N PRO A 253 1.67 -21.23 48.93
CA PRO A 253 0.34 -20.69 48.75
C PRO A 253 -0.65 -21.69 48.14
N SER A 254 -1.69 -22.04 48.90
CA SER A 254 -2.71 -23.02 48.49
C SER A 254 -3.78 -22.46 47.54
N LEU A 255 -3.40 -21.68 46.53
CA LEU A 255 -4.32 -21.06 45.55
C LEU A 255 -5.13 -22.13 44.79
N MET A 256 -6.45 -22.15 44.98
CA MET A 256 -7.40 -22.95 44.20
C MET A 256 -8.32 -22.06 43.33
N ILE A 257 -8.93 -22.67 42.31
CA ILE A 257 -9.89 -21.99 41.42
C ILE A 257 -11.26 -22.66 41.49
N HIS A 258 -12.24 -21.88 41.90
CA HIS A 258 -13.65 -22.25 42.02
C HIS A 258 -14.48 -21.60 40.91
N PHE A 259 -15.60 -22.22 40.55
CA PHE A 259 -16.55 -21.71 39.57
C PHE A 259 -17.94 -21.71 40.20
N GLY A 260 -18.63 -20.58 40.16
CA GLY A 260 -19.97 -20.46 40.77
C GLY A 260 -20.57 -19.06 40.68
N THR A 261 -21.70 -18.86 41.34
CA THR A 261 -22.49 -17.62 41.24
C THR A 261 -21.97 -16.54 42.19
N PHE A 262 -21.93 -15.29 41.75
CA PHE A 262 -21.65 -14.13 42.60
C PHE A 262 -22.94 -13.45 43.08
N ALA A 263 -22.94 -12.95 44.31
CA ALA A 263 -23.88 -11.97 44.83
C ALA A 263 -23.29 -10.56 44.71
N SER A 264 -23.97 -9.65 44.02
CA SER A 264 -23.51 -8.28 43.78
C SER A 264 -24.52 -7.25 44.31
N GLY A 265 -24.08 -6.13 44.86
CA GLY A 265 -24.97 -5.07 45.37
C GLY A 265 -24.25 -3.85 45.94
N ASP A 266 -24.94 -2.74 46.16
CA ASP A 266 -24.37 -1.52 46.77
C ASP A 266 -24.22 -1.63 48.29
N THR A 267 -24.82 -2.64 48.90
CA THR A 267 -24.60 -2.97 50.32
C THR A 267 -23.31 -3.78 50.47
N VAL A 268 -22.52 -3.53 51.52
CA VAL A 268 -21.39 -4.42 51.86
C VAL A 268 -21.90 -5.57 52.73
N MET A 269 -21.76 -6.82 52.30
CA MET A 269 -22.09 -7.97 53.14
C MET A 269 -21.12 -8.02 54.34
N LYS A 270 -21.70 -7.88 55.55
CA LYS A 270 -21.01 -7.93 56.86
C LYS A 270 -21.73 -8.81 57.89
N SER A 271 -22.76 -9.54 57.46
CA SER A 271 -23.59 -10.38 58.32
C SER A 271 -23.39 -11.84 57.94
N GLY A 272 -22.72 -12.61 58.81
CA GLY A 272 -22.45 -14.03 58.53
C GLY A 272 -23.73 -14.85 58.40
N THR A 273 -24.78 -14.50 59.15
CA THR A 273 -26.10 -15.15 59.05
C THR A 273 -26.79 -14.87 57.72
N ASP A 274 -26.74 -13.64 57.23
CA ASP A 274 -27.43 -13.25 56.00
C ASP A 274 -26.67 -13.75 54.77
N ARG A 275 -25.32 -13.78 54.85
CA ARG A 275 -24.44 -14.50 53.92
C ARG A 275 -24.85 -15.97 53.82
N ASP A 276 -24.93 -16.68 54.95
CA ASP A 276 -25.25 -18.12 54.99
C ASP A 276 -26.71 -18.41 54.60
N GLN A 277 -27.62 -17.44 54.75
CA GLN A 277 -28.96 -17.49 54.14
C GLN A 277 -28.87 -17.38 52.62
N LEU A 278 -28.17 -16.37 52.08
CA LEU A 278 -28.07 -16.16 50.64
C LEU A 278 -27.35 -17.30 49.91
N ILE A 279 -26.32 -17.89 50.53
CA ILE A 279 -25.66 -19.11 50.04
C ILE A 279 -26.69 -20.23 49.87
N ARG A 280 -27.53 -20.49 50.89
CA ARG A 280 -28.57 -21.54 50.83
C ARG A 280 -29.68 -21.25 49.80
N GLU A 281 -30.09 -20.00 49.66
CA GLU A 281 -31.21 -19.62 48.78
C GLU A 281 -30.83 -19.49 47.30
N LYS A 282 -29.61 -19.01 47.01
CA LYS A 282 -29.18 -18.63 45.65
C LYS A 282 -27.90 -19.34 45.17
N ASN A 283 -27.30 -20.21 45.99
CA ASN A 283 -26.07 -20.96 45.68
C ASN A 283 -24.91 -20.03 45.23
N VAL A 284 -24.79 -18.88 45.89
CA VAL A 284 -23.73 -17.90 45.67
C VAL A 284 -22.48 -18.27 46.47
N ILE A 285 -21.30 -17.95 45.93
CA ILE A 285 -20.00 -18.27 46.57
C ILE A 285 -19.04 -17.07 46.67
N GLY A 286 -19.30 -16.00 45.93
CA GLY A 286 -18.56 -14.74 46.00
C GLY A 286 -19.50 -13.55 46.22
N PHE A 287 -19.04 -12.53 46.90
CA PHE A 287 -19.78 -11.33 47.29
C PHE A 287 -18.99 -10.07 46.88
N ASP A 288 -19.59 -9.22 46.06
CA ASP A 288 -18.94 -8.01 45.54
C ASP A 288 -19.94 -6.83 45.38
N MET A 289 -19.47 -5.68 44.87
CA MET A 289 -20.32 -4.49 44.71
C MET A 289 -20.40 -3.93 43.28
N GLU A 290 -19.59 -4.44 42.34
CA GLU A 290 -19.43 -3.85 41.01
C GLU A 290 -20.02 -4.70 39.89
N SER A 291 -19.98 -6.03 40.02
CA SER A 291 -20.16 -6.96 38.90
C SER A 291 -21.49 -6.78 38.16
N VAL A 292 -22.60 -6.55 38.88
CA VAL A 292 -23.91 -6.32 38.25
C VAL A 292 -23.93 -5.10 37.31
N GLY A 293 -23.20 -4.04 37.64
CA GLY A 293 -23.15 -2.83 36.80
C GLY A 293 -22.47 -3.07 35.45
N VAL A 294 -21.45 -3.93 35.42
CA VAL A 294 -20.75 -4.30 34.18
C VAL A 294 -21.55 -5.30 33.35
N TRP A 295 -22.25 -6.22 34.02
CA TRP A 295 -22.98 -7.33 33.40
C TRP A 295 -24.13 -6.90 32.47
N GLU A 296 -24.74 -5.75 32.76
CA GLU A 296 -25.75 -5.11 31.90
C GLU A 296 -25.17 -4.51 30.60
N VAL A 297 -23.87 -4.20 30.56
CA VAL A 297 -23.25 -3.46 29.44
C VAL A 297 -22.43 -4.36 28.51
N PHE A 298 -21.78 -5.38 29.04
CA PHE A 298 -20.87 -6.26 28.28
C PHE A 298 -21.13 -7.74 28.54
N PRO A 299 -20.91 -8.63 27.55
CA PRO A 299 -20.59 -10.01 27.83
C PRO A 299 -19.35 -10.03 28.74
N CYS A 300 -19.51 -10.50 29.97
CA CYS A 300 -18.45 -10.40 30.96
C CYS A 300 -18.30 -11.65 31.84
N ILE A 301 -17.15 -11.71 32.52
CA ILE A 301 -16.79 -12.73 33.50
C ILE A 301 -16.17 -12.01 34.70
N VAL A 302 -16.63 -12.34 35.90
CA VAL A 302 -16.03 -11.91 37.15
C VAL A 302 -14.93 -12.90 37.53
N ILE A 303 -13.73 -12.40 37.79
CA ILE A 303 -12.58 -13.18 38.27
C ILE A 303 -12.06 -12.47 39.52
N LYS A 304 -12.59 -12.85 40.69
CA LYS A 304 -12.25 -12.20 41.97
C LYS A 304 -11.70 -13.20 42.99
N SER A 305 -10.75 -12.76 43.80
CA SER A 305 -10.12 -13.57 44.85
C SER A 305 -10.67 -13.23 46.23
N VAL A 306 -10.85 -14.26 47.07
CA VAL A 306 -11.45 -14.12 48.39
C VAL A 306 -10.47 -13.44 49.36
N CYS A 307 -10.81 -12.25 49.87
CA CYS A 307 -10.01 -11.54 50.88
C CYS A 307 -10.63 -11.52 52.28
N ASP A 308 -11.94 -11.74 52.39
CA ASP A 308 -12.65 -11.93 53.66
C ASP A 308 -13.86 -12.87 53.48
N TYR A 309 -14.50 -13.30 54.56
CA TYR A 309 -15.63 -14.24 54.52
C TYR A 309 -17.00 -13.57 54.47
N ALA A 310 -17.11 -12.36 53.92
CA ALA A 310 -18.36 -11.60 53.80
C ALA A 310 -19.11 -11.46 55.15
N ASP A 311 -18.38 -11.25 56.24
CA ASP A 311 -18.95 -11.00 57.56
C ASP A 311 -18.29 -9.77 58.24
N SER A 312 -18.42 -9.67 59.56
CA SER A 312 -17.91 -8.55 60.35
C SER A 312 -16.42 -8.66 60.68
N HIS A 313 -15.81 -9.85 60.54
CA HIS A 313 -14.41 -10.16 60.88
C HIS A 313 -13.45 -9.87 59.72
N LYS A 314 -13.62 -8.73 59.06
CA LYS A 314 -12.83 -8.38 57.86
C LYS A 314 -11.36 -8.18 58.23
N ASN A 315 -10.48 -8.93 57.57
CA ASN A 315 -9.03 -8.73 57.61
C ASN A 315 -8.57 -8.02 56.32
N LYS A 316 -7.65 -7.05 56.43
CA LYS A 316 -7.06 -6.36 55.28
C LYS A 316 -5.76 -6.98 54.78
N ASP A 317 -5.08 -7.79 55.61
CA ASP A 317 -3.80 -8.43 55.25
C ASP A 317 -3.87 -9.21 53.92
N TRP A 318 -5.04 -9.78 53.62
CA TRP A 318 -5.25 -10.63 52.46
C TRP A 318 -5.54 -9.86 51.16
N GLN A 319 -5.74 -8.53 51.18
CA GLN A 319 -6.19 -7.77 50.01
C GLN A 319 -5.15 -7.75 48.89
N ASP A 320 -3.89 -7.45 49.19
CA ASP A 320 -2.82 -7.39 48.18
C ASP A 320 -2.55 -8.77 47.55
N TYR A 321 -2.43 -9.81 48.39
CA TYR A 321 -2.26 -11.19 47.91
C TYR A 321 -3.44 -11.66 47.04
N SER A 322 -4.67 -11.34 47.45
CA SER A 322 -5.87 -11.70 46.69
C SER A 322 -5.94 -10.97 45.35
N ALA A 323 -5.57 -9.69 45.29
CA ALA A 323 -5.51 -8.94 44.05
C ALA A 323 -4.51 -9.55 43.05
N VAL A 324 -3.32 -9.94 43.53
CA VAL A 324 -2.31 -10.66 42.75
C VAL A 324 -2.85 -12.00 42.24
N CYS A 325 -3.53 -12.79 43.08
CA CYS A 325 -4.17 -14.05 42.68
C CYS A 325 -5.24 -13.86 41.58
N ALA A 326 -6.08 -12.82 41.67
CA ALA A 326 -7.09 -12.50 40.67
C ALA A 326 -6.48 -12.09 39.32
N ALA A 327 -5.45 -11.23 39.34
CA ALA A 327 -4.70 -10.84 38.15
C ALA A 327 -3.96 -12.03 37.50
N ALA A 328 -3.30 -12.87 38.31
CA ALA A 328 -2.65 -14.10 37.86
C ALA A 328 -3.63 -15.04 37.15
N CYS A 329 -4.82 -15.24 37.74
CA CYS A 329 -5.87 -16.06 37.15
C CYS A 329 -6.45 -15.45 35.88
N THR A 330 -6.56 -14.12 35.81
CA THR A 330 -6.98 -13.39 34.60
C THR A 330 -6.01 -13.62 33.43
N LYS A 331 -4.70 -13.54 33.70
CA LYS A 331 -3.66 -13.84 32.71
C LYS A 331 -3.70 -15.30 32.25
N ALA A 332 -3.88 -16.24 33.17
CA ALA A 332 -4.03 -17.66 32.84
C ALA A 332 -5.31 -17.95 32.03
N PHE A 333 -6.42 -17.27 32.35
CA PHE A 333 -7.70 -17.38 31.64
C PHE A 333 -7.61 -16.88 30.20
N LEU A 334 -7.01 -15.71 29.97
CA LEU A 334 -6.86 -15.13 28.63
C LEU A 334 -6.03 -16.03 27.69
N GLY A 335 -5.11 -16.83 28.23
CA GLY A 335 -4.40 -17.86 27.44
C GLY A 335 -5.29 -18.97 26.84
N TYR A 336 -6.59 -19.02 27.17
CA TYR A 336 -7.59 -19.90 26.56
C TYR A 336 -8.58 -19.16 25.63
N TRP A 337 -8.53 -17.82 25.56
CA TRP A 337 -9.40 -17.00 24.73
C TRP A 337 -8.83 -16.87 23.30
N ASN A 338 -9.66 -17.07 22.27
CA ASN A 338 -9.33 -16.88 20.84
C ASN A 338 -8.07 -17.56 20.27
N SER A 339 -7.97 -18.90 20.37
CA SER A 339 -6.98 -19.68 19.60
C SER A 339 -7.29 -19.82 18.11
N THR A 340 -8.51 -19.49 17.65
CA THR A 340 -8.98 -19.79 16.27
C THR A 340 -8.96 -18.57 15.35
N LYS A 341 -9.36 -17.39 15.85
CA LYS A 341 -9.45 -16.15 15.05
C LYS A 341 -8.09 -15.74 14.46
N ARG A 342 -7.01 -15.87 15.24
CA ARG A 342 -5.61 -15.59 14.83
C ARG A 342 -5.15 -16.31 13.57
N ILE A 343 -5.69 -17.50 13.24
CA ILE A 343 -5.28 -18.26 12.04
C ILE A 343 -5.94 -17.70 10.77
N ILE A 344 -7.13 -17.12 10.90
CA ILE A 344 -7.89 -16.55 9.78
C ILE A 344 -7.39 -15.14 9.47
N ASP A 345 -7.28 -14.29 10.50
CA ASP A 345 -6.87 -12.89 10.32
C ASP A 345 -5.42 -12.78 9.80
N ALA A 346 -4.50 -13.62 10.28
CA ALA A 346 -3.11 -13.62 9.81
C ALA A 346 -3.00 -14.02 8.32
N LYS A 347 -3.78 -15.01 7.88
CA LYS A 347 -3.84 -15.42 6.46
C LYS A 347 -4.48 -14.35 5.58
N ALA A 348 -5.48 -13.64 6.09
CA ALA A 348 -6.11 -12.53 5.37
C ALA A 348 -5.17 -11.32 5.22
N GLU A 349 -4.42 -10.95 6.27
CA GLU A 349 -3.40 -9.90 6.19
C GLU A 349 -2.27 -10.25 5.21
N GLU A 350 -1.82 -11.52 5.20
CA GLU A 350 -0.76 -12.00 4.31
C GLU A 350 -1.18 -11.98 2.83
N GLU A 351 -2.40 -12.42 2.51
CA GLU A 351 -2.92 -12.36 1.13
C GLU A 351 -3.21 -10.93 0.67
N GLU A 352 -3.70 -10.03 1.54
CA GLU A 352 -3.86 -8.60 1.20
C GLU A 352 -2.50 -7.96 0.88
N LEU A 353 -1.47 -8.27 1.68
CA LEU A 353 -0.10 -7.81 1.45
C LEU A 353 0.45 -8.36 0.13
N ARG A 354 0.23 -9.65 -0.15
CA ARG A 354 0.63 -10.31 -1.40
C ARG A 354 0.07 -9.60 -2.63
N GLU A 355 -1.25 -9.41 -2.65
CA GLU A 355 -1.99 -8.73 -3.72
C GLU A 355 -1.48 -7.30 -3.95
N ARG A 356 -1.14 -6.58 -2.88
CA ARG A 356 -0.57 -5.23 -2.97
C ARG A 356 0.85 -5.23 -3.54
N ILE A 357 1.70 -6.15 -3.13
CA ILE A 357 3.07 -6.28 -3.66
C ILE A 357 3.00 -6.64 -5.15
N LEU A 358 2.17 -7.62 -5.54
CA LEU A 358 1.93 -8.00 -6.94
C LEU A 358 1.50 -6.80 -7.79
N LYS A 359 0.50 -6.03 -7.34
CA LYS A 359 0.05 -4.79 -8.01
C LYS A 359 1.17 -3.75 -8.16
N SER A 360 2.05 -3.62 -7.16
CA SER A 360 3.18 -2.68 -7.21
C SER A 360 4.34 -3.12 -8.11
N LEU A 361 4.46 -4.42 -8.42
CA LEU A 361 5.50 -4.96 -9.34
C LEU A 361 5.02 -5.01 -10.80
N HIS A 362 3.70 -5.07 -11.01
CA HIS A 362 3.08 -5.18 -12.33
C HIS A 362 3.20 -3.89 -13.16
N PHE A 363 3.44 -4.02 -14.47
CA PHE A 363 3.31 -2.95 -15.46
C PHE A 363 2.51 -3.45 -16.68
N PRO A 364 1.69 -2.60 -17.34
CA PRO A 364 0.68 -3.07 -18.32
C PRO A 364 1.25 -3.83 -19.52
N GLU A 365 2.47 -3.50 -19.95
CA GLU A 365 3.09 -4.13 -21.12
C GLU A 365 3.97 -5.34 -20.77
N MET A 366 3.89 -5.86 -19.53
CA MET A 366 4.69 -7.00 -19.09
C MET A 366 4.45 -8.22 -20.00
N ASN A 367 5.53 -8.74 -20.60
CA ASN A 367 5.52 -9.83 -21.58
C ASN A 367 4.61 -9.64 -22.82
N GLN A 368 4.12 -8.43 -23.10
CA GLN A 368 3.28 -8.15 -24.28
C GLN A 368 3.94 -8.54 -25.62
N ARG A 369 5.28 -8.45 -25.72
CA ARG A 369 6.04 -8.95 -26.88
C ARG A 369 5.77 -10.43 -27.17
N ARG A 370 5.68 -11.29 -26.15
CA ARG A 370 5.38 -12.73 -26.31
C ARG A 370 4.05 -12.95 -27.02
N SER A 371 3.06 -12.09 -26.76
CA SER A 371 1.75 -12.13 -27.43
C SER A 371 1.84 -11.72 -28.91
N ILE A 372 2.66 -10.72 -29.24
CA ILE A 372 2.78 -10.14 -30.59
C ILE A 372 3.71 -10.96 -31.51
N VAL A 373 4.72 -11.65 -30.97
CA VAL A 373 5.60 -12.53 -31.74
C VAL A 373 4.77 -13.58 -32.48
N ALA A 374 4.95 -13.69 -33.80
CA ALA A 374 4.27 -14.69 -34.62
C ALA A 374 4.58 -16.11 -34.11
N SER A 375 3.54 -16.95 -34.05
CA SER A 375 3.69 -18.38 -33.77
C SER A 375 4.49 -19.07 -34.88
N GLU A 376 5.03 -20.23 -34.55
CA GLU A 376 5.72 -21.11 -35.47
C GLU A 376 4.83 -21.55 -36.65
N ALA A 377 5.46 -21.81 -37.79
CA ALA A 377 4.74 -22.39 -38.93
C ALA A 377 4.44 -23.88 -38.64
N PRO A 378 3.34 -24.44 -39.19
CA PRO A 378 2.97 -25.84 -38.97
C PRO A 378 4.15 -26.81 -39.20
N SER A 379 4.36 -27.69 -38.23
CA SER A 379 5.44 -28.70 -38.21
C SER A 379 6.90 -28.22 -38.14
N THR A 380 7.17 -26.90 -38.10
CA THR A 380 8.52 -26.37 -37.82
C THR A 380 8.90 -26.51 -36.34
N LEU A 381 10.19 -26.30 -36.00
CA LEU A 381 10.77 -26.31 -34.63
C LEU A 381 10.68 -27.63 -33.83
N LYS A 382 9.82 -28.59 -34.21
CA LYS A 382 9.60 -29.86 -33.51
C LYS A 382 10.87 -30.69 -33.27
N TRP A 383 11.90 -30.49 -34.10
CA TRP A 383 13.20 -31.15 -34.02
C TRP A 383 13.98 -30.84 -32.73
N ILE A 384 13.69 -29.73 -32.05
CA ILE A 384 14.41 -29.29 -30.83
C ILE A 384 14.34 -30.29 -29.67
N PHE A 385 13.34 -31.18 -29.66
CA PHE A 385 13.17 -32.25 -28.67
C PHE A 385 13.62 -33.64 -29.16
N GLY A 386 14.33 -33.72 -30.28
CA GLY A 386 14.88 -34.97 -30.83
C GLY A 386 13.82 -35.94 -31.36
N GLY A 387 12.71 -35.44 -31.90
CA GLY A 387 11.78 -36.26 -32.67
C GLY A 387 12.33 -36.51 -34.08
N SER A 388 12.27 -37.76 -34.54
CA SER A 388 12.51 -38.09 -35.95
C SER A 388 11.60 -37.24 -36.83
N ARG A 389 12.16 -36.62 -37.88
CA ARG A 389 11.32 -35.99 -38.91
C ARG A 389 10.40 -37.06 -39.50
N PRO A 390 9.10 -36.77 -39.76
CA PRO A 390 8.24 -37.71 -40.46
C PRO A 390 8.93 -38.18 -41.74
N GLN A 391 9.14 -39.49 -41.86
CA GLN A 391 9.60 -40.04 -43.14
C GLN A 391 8.53 -39.79 -44.20
N THR A 392 9.00 -39.66 -45.43
CA THR A 392 8.21 -39.29 -46.61
C THR A 392 6.93 -40.10 -46.74
N PHE A 393 5.85 -39.42 -47.11
CA PHE A 393 4.58 -40.00 -47.52
C PHE A 393 4.83 -41.03 -48.63
N ASP A 394 4.63 -42.32 -48.31
CA ASP A 394 4.88 -43.38 -49.29
C ASP A 394 3.75 -43.37 -50.34
N SER A 395 4.15 -43.45 -51.60
CA SER A 395 3.25 -43.18 -52.72
C SER A 395 2.61 -44.47 -53.24
N ARG A 396 1.44 -44.83 -52.70
CA ARG A 396 0.29 -45.48 -53.38
C ARG A 396 -0.68 -46.19 -52.42
N SER A 397 -1.89 -45.68 -52.33
CA SER A 397 -3.10 -46.53 -52.27
C SER A 397 -4.30 -45.77 -52.83
N SER A 398 -4.74 -46.18 -54.01
CA SER A 398 -6.10 -45.95 -54.49
C SER A 398 -7.08 -46.72 -53.59
N ASP A 399 -8.08 -46.04 -53.03
CA ASP A 399 -9.46 -46.23 -53.49
C ASP A 399 -10.45 -45.31 -52.77
N ASP A 400 -11.41 -44.84 -53.57
CA ASP A 400 -12.80 -44.53 -53.26
C ASP A 400 -13.29 -44.51 -51.80
N GLY A 401 -13.93 -43.39 -51.44
CA GLY A 401 -15.37 -43.48 -51.26
C GLY A 401 -16.00 -42.87 -50.02
N ARG A 402 -16.93 -41.94 -50.29
CA ARG A 402 -18.14 -41.57 -49.53
C ARG A 402 -18.03 -40.62 -48.32
N SER A 403 -19.03 -39.74 -48.32
CA SER A 403 -19.63 -39.00 -47.22
C SER A 403 -20.13 -39.95 -46.12
N ASP A 404 -20.36 -39.56 -44.86
CA ASP A 404 -21.26 -38.48 -44.42
C ASP A 404 -21.10 -38.18 -42.91
N ASN A 405 -21.47 -36.94 -42.54
CA ASN A 405 -22.18 -36.48 -41.33
C ASN A 405 -21.71 -36.74 -39.87
N ASP A 406 -22.09 -35.72 -39.08
CA ASP A 406 -22.50 -35.73 -37.67
C ASP A 406 -21.52 -36.16 -36.57
N SER A 407 -20.80 -35.15 -36.08
CA SER A 407 -20.55 -35.01 -34.65
C SER A 407 -21.87 -34.76 -33.90
N THR A 408 -22.37 -35.77 -33.17
CA THR A 408 -23.33 -35.56 -32.07
C THR A 408 -22.77 -36.06 -30.74
N GLU A 409 -23.28 -35.43 -29.69
CA GLU A 409 -22.81 -35.44 -28.32
C GLU A 409 -22.93 -36.81 -27.62
N ALA A 410 -22.13 -36.99 -26.55
CA ALA A 410 -22.56 -37.36 -25.19
C ALA A 410 -21.67 -38.39 -24.48
N ALA A 411 -21.69 -38.28 -23.16
CA ALA A 411 -21.24 -39.25 -22.16
C ALA A 411 -21.96 -40.63 -22.33
N ASP A 412 -21.63 -41.72 -21.63
CA ASP A 412 -21.42 -41.81 -20.17
C ASP A 412 -20.93 -43.22 -19.75
N GLY A 413 -20.55 -43.39 -18.48
CA GLY A 413 -20.35 -44.67 -17.78
C GLY A 413 -19.00 -45.39 -18.06
N SER A 414 -18.17 -45.73 -17.06
CA SER A 414 -18.36 -46.80 -16.03
C SER A 414 -18.50 -48.19 -16.67
N THR A 415 -17.77 -49.25 -16.29
CA THR A 415 -17.34 -49.66 -14.93
C THR A 415 -16.25 -50.75 -15.04
N ASP A 416 -15.28 -50.71 -14.12
CA ASP A 416 -14.81 -51.80 -13.23
C ASP A 416 -14.45 -53.23 -13.70
N GLN A 417 -13.42 -53.73 -12.98
CA GLN A 417 -13.15 -55.11 -12.52
C GLN A 417 -12.31 -56.10 -13.35
N ASP A 418 -11.07 -56.25 -12.84
CA ASP A 418 -10.50 -57.48 -12.26
C ASP A 418 -9.84 -58.59 -13.10
N SER A 419 -8.59 -58.86 -12.69
CA SER A 419 -7.97 -60.20 -12.53
C SER A 419 -7.60 -60.99 -13.81
N ASP A 420 -6.60 -61.89 -13.83
CA ASP A 420 -5.59 -62.28 -12.83
C ASP A 420 -4.42 -63.01 -13.53
N LEU A 421 -3.25 -63.15 -12.86
CA LEU A 421 -2.21 -64.20 -12.99
C LEU A 421 -1.60 -64.50 -14.40
N GLY A 422 -0.27 -64.55 -14.60
CA GLY A 422 0.66 -65.63 -14.18
C GLY A 422 0.79 -66.69 -15.30
N GLU A 423 1.92 -67.30 -15.67
CA GLU A 423 3.33 -67.33 -15.23
C GLU A 423 4.24 -67.72 -16.45
N HIS A 424 5.58 -67.75 -16.29
CA HIS A 424 6.61 -68.66 -16.87
C HIS A 424 6.42 -69.40 -18.24
N SER A 425 7.44 -69.75 -19.05
CA SER A 425 8.91 -69.49 -19.14
C SER A 425 9.45 -70.15 -20.44
N ASP A 426 10.65 -69.76 -20.91
CA ASP A 426 11.59 -70.56 -21.76
C ASP A 426 11.09 -71.03 -23.17
N GLU A 427 11.87 -71.43 -24.19
CA GLU A 427 13.29 -71.26 -24.58
C GLU A 427 13.40 -71.49 -26.13
N VAL A 428 14.41 -70.90 -26.77
CA VAL A 428 15.21 -71.36 -27.96
C VAL A 428 14.57 -72.23 -29.10
N GLY A 429 14.80 -71.85 -30.38
CA GLY A 429 15.25 -72.84 -31.40
C GLY A 429 14.74 -72.84 -32.86
N ASP A 430 15.35 -72.03 -33.73
CA ASP A 430 15.98 -72.37 -35.04
C ASP A 430 15.23 -73.07 -36.24
N SER A 431 15.88 -73.03 -37.42
CA SER A 431 15.64 -73.68 -38.74
C SER A 431 14.72 -72.95 -39.76
N HIS A 432 15.20 -72.48 -40.93
CA HIS A 432 15.54 -73.17 -42.22
C HIS A 432 14.28 -73.50 -43.08
N ASP A 433 14.22 -73.43 -44.44
CA ASP A 433 15.25 -73.37 -45.51
C ASP A 433 14.67 -73.00 -46.92
N TYR A 434 15.53 -73.00 -47.97
CA TYR A 434 15.29 -73.06 -49.45
C TYR A 434 15.30 -71.80 -50.38
N TYR A 435 16.44 -71.61 -51.08
CA TYR A 435 16.69 -71.54 -52.57
C TYR A 435 15.72 -70.79 -53.55
N GLU A 436 16.11 -70.24 -54.73
CA GLU A 436 17.24 -70.53 -55.64
C GLU A 436 17.60 -69.38 -56.67
N LYS A 437 18.89 -69.31 -57.06
CA LYS A 437 19.54 -68.89 -58.35
C LYS A 437 19.14 -67.64 -59.20
N ARG A 438 20.19 -66.91 -59.64
CA ARG A 438 20.24 -65.85 -60.67
C ARG A 438 20.15 -66.36 -62.13
N PRO A 439 19.90 -65.45 -63.10
CA PRO A 439 20.71 -65.39 -64.34
C PRO A 439 21.36 -64.00 -64.61
N ARG A 440 21.97 -63.82 -65.80
CA ARG A 440 23.10 -62.92 -66.10
C ARG A 440 22.78 -61.63 -66.91
N VAL A 441 23.71 -60.68 -66.80
CA VAL A 441 23.86 -59.39 -67.51
C VAL A 441 24.19 -59.56 -69.01
N PRO A 442 23.79 -58.60 -69.88
CA PRO A 442 24.69 -58.03 -70.91
C PRO A 442 24.80 -56.48 -70.85
N LYS A 443 25.84 -55.95 -71.51
CA LYS A 443 26.33 -54.55 -71.43
C LYS A 443 25.83 -53.64 -72.57
N HIS A 444 26.25 -52.36 -72.51
CA HIS A 444 26.14 -51.24 -73.49
C HIS A 444 24.85 -50.39 -73.35
N LEU A 445 24.87 -49.04 -73.34
CA LEU A 445 25.93 -48.04 -73.56
C LEU A 445 25.98 -46.95 -72.45
N ASN A 446 27.11 -46.24 -72.33
CA ASN A 446 27.21 -44.96 -71.62
C ASN A 446 26.43 -43.84 -72.35
N VAL A 447 25.73 -42.99 -71.59
CA VAL A 447 25.86 -41.52 -71.68
C VAL A 447 25.75 -40.98 -70.24
N ASP A 448 26.60 -40.03 -69.87
CA ASP A 448 26.62 -39.44 -68.53
C ASP A 448 25.35 -38.64 -68.23
N ASN A 449 24.80 -38.78 -67.03
CA ASN A 449 23.87 -37.83 -66.44
C ASN A 449 24.16 -37.71 -64.94
N HIS A 450 24.91 -36.67 -64.57
CA HIS A 450 25.10 -36.28 -63.18
C HIS A 450 23.80 -35.67 -62.63
N TRP A 451 23.10 -36.40 -61.77
CA TRP A 451 22.28 -35.82 -60.71
C TRP A 451 22.59 -36.55 -59.41
N HIS A 452 22.98 -35.79 -58.40
CA HIS A 452 23.64 -36.32 -57.21
C HIS A 452 22.68 -37.15 -56.35
N GLU A 453 23.10 -38.37 -56.02
CA GLU A 453 22.69 -39.03 -54.78
C GLU A 453 23.09 -38.10 -53.62
N HIS A 454 22.12 -37.42 -53.02
CA HIS A 454 22.38 -36.73 -51.76
C HIS A 454 22.48 -37.78 -50.65
N GLU A 455 23.73 -38.04 -50.27
CA GLU A 455 24.15 -39.10 -49.34
C GLU A 455 23.27 -39.18 -48.10
N THR A 456 22.84 -40.41 -47.81
CA THR A 456 22.46 -40.83 -46.47
C THR A 456 23.67 -40.68 -45.52
N LEU A 457 23.39 -40.41 -44.24
CA LEU A 457 24.33 -40.19 -43.11
C LEU A 457 24.79 -38.74 -42.87
N GLU A 458 23.94 -37.96 -42.20
CA GLU A 458 24.42 -37.07 -41.15
C GLU A 458 23.97 -37.58 -39.76
N PRO A 459 24.88 -37.63 -38.75
CA PRO A 459 24.48 -37.62 -37.34
C PRO A 459 23.60 -36.41 -37.07
N SER A 460 22.83 -36.42 -35.97
CA SER A 460 21.88 -35.34 -35.72
C SER A 460 22.59 -33.98 -35.72
N LEU A 461 22.13 -33.02 -36.54
CA LEU A 461 22.76 -31.69 -36.68
C LEU A 461 22.92 -30.97 -35.32
N THR A 462 22.08 -31.33 -34.35
CA THR A 462 22.13 -30.95 -32.94
C THR A 462 23.38 -31.41 -32.16
N GLU A 463 24.14 -32.41 -32.64
CA GLU A 463 25.36 -32.90 -31.99
C GLU A 463 26.63 -32.21 -32.52
N LYS A 464 26.63 -31.76 -33.79
CA LYS A 464 27.79 -31.08 -34.41
C LYS A 464 27.97 -29.61 -34.00
N HIS A 465 26.92 -28.91 -33.54
CA HIS A 465 26.89 -27.43 -33.45
C HIS A 465 26.56 -26.86 -32.06
N GLY A 466 26.88 -27.59 -31.00
CA GLY A 466 26.71 -27.14 -29.62
C GLY A 466 25.48 -27.76 -28.93
N GLY A 467 25.69 -28.16 -27.66
CA GLY A 467 24.86 -29.12 -26.93
C GLY A 467 23.34 -29.07 -27.17
N ASN A 468 22.78 -30.25 -27.43
CA ASN A 468 21.34 -30.50 -27.59
C ASN A 468 20.52 -29.83 -26.47
N PHE A 469 19.59 -28.95 -26.85
CA PHE A 469 18.74 -28.20 -25.92
C PHE A 469 17.95 -29.12 -24.96
N LYS A 470 17.48 -30.28 -25.43
CA LYS A 470 16.83 -31.29 -24.58
C LYS A 470 17.75 -31.82 -23.49
N THR A 471 19.03 -32.06 -23.82
CA THR A 471 20.05 -32.48 -22.85
C THR A 471 20.33 -31.38 -21.83
N TRP A 472 20.32 -30.10 -22.25
CA TRP A 472 20.43 -28.98 -21.32
C TRP A 472 19.28 -28.95 -20.29
N LEU A 473 18.03 -29.09 -20.75
CA LEU A 473 16.85 -29.12 -19.87
C LEU A 473 16.99 -30.17 -18.76
N THR A 474 17.50 -31.37 -19.09
CA THR A 474 17.67 -32.50 -18.17
C THR A 474 19.00 -32.52 -17.40
N SER A 475 19.88 -31.53 -17.54
CA SER A 475 21.25 -31.53 -16.96
C SER A 475 21.48 -30.42 -15.94
N ASP A 476 22.57 -30.54 -15.16
CA ASP A 476 23.02 -29.51 -14.20
C ASP A 476 23.67 -28.26 -14.85
N GLN A 477 23.64 -28.15 -16.18
CA GLN A 477 24.13 -26.96 -16.87
C GLN A 477 23.17 -25.79 -16.63
N LEU A 478 23.66 -24.72 -15.98
CA LEU A 478 22.79 -23.65 -15.48
C LEU A 478 22.45 -22.56 -16.50
N ILE A 479 23.22 -22.41 -17.59
CA ILE A 479 22.99 -21.39 -18.62
C ILE A 479 22.95 -22.03 -20.01
N TYR A 480 21.99 -21.61 -20.83
CA TYR A 480 21.90 -21.93 -22.26
C TYR A 480 21.75 -20.69 -23.11
N TRP A 481 22.37 -20.66 -24.29
CA TRP A 481 22.31 -19.51 -25.19
C TRP A 481 21.74 -19.86 -26.58
N ILE A 482 20.66 -19.19 -26.96
CA ILE A 482 20.05 -19.26 -28.29
C ILE A 482 20.56 -18.07 -29.12
N SER A 483 21.50 -18.33 -30.02
CA SER A 483 22.12 -17.33 -30.88
C SER A 483 21.61 -17.41 -32.33
N GLY A 484 21.86 -16.38 -33.15
CA GLY A 484 21.59 -16.45 -34.60
C GLY A 484 21.38 -15.10 -35.28
N LYS A 485 21.44 -15.10 -36.63
CA LYS A 485 21.24 -13.93 -37.50
C LYS A 485 19.89 -13.20 -37.22
N PRO A 486 19.74 -11.90 -37.56
CA PRO A 486 18.44 -11.24 -37.57
C PRO A 486 17.44 -12.01 -38.45
N GLY A 487 16.16 -12.08 -38.07
CA GLY A 487 15.14 -12.78 -38.87
C GLY A 487 15.20 -14.31 -38.84
N SER A 488 16.11 -14.92 -38.06
CA SER A 488 16.27 -16.39 -37.98
C SER A 488 15.23 -17.12 -37.10
N GLY A 489 14.23 -16.45 -36.53
CA GLY A 489 13.18 -17.09 -35.71
C GLY A 489 13.47 -17.30 -34.21
N LYS A 490 14.50 -16.69 -33.62
CA LYS A 490 14.85 -16.85 -32.18
C LYS A 490 13.68 -16.59 -31.21
N SER A 491 13.00 -15.44 -31.33
CA SER A 491 11.88 -15.10 -30.45
C SER A 491 10.67 -16.04 -30.64
N THR A 492 10.47 -16.55 -31.86
CA THR A 492 9.46 -17.57 -32.16
C THR A 492 9.81 -18.90 -31.48
N LEU A 493 11.09 -19.31 -31.52
CA LEU A 493 11.56 -20.47 -30.75
C LEU A 493 11.38 -20.26 -29.23
N MET A 494 11.76 -19.11 -28.68
CA MET A 494 11.53 -18.81 -27.26
C MET A 494 10.05 -18.85 -26.87
N LYS A 495 9.16 -18.34 -27.74
CA LYS A 495 7.70 -18.42 -27.54
C LYS A 495 7.21 -19.88 -27.54
N PHE A 496 7.61 -20.65 -28.56
CA PHE A 496 7.27 -22.07 -28.74
C PHE A 496 7.71 -22.90 -27.52
N LEU A 497 8.96 -22.75 -27.08
CA LEU A 497 9.51 -23.45 -25.92
C LEU A 497 8.73 -23.17 -24.62
N LEU A 498 8.21 -21.96 -24.44
CA LEU A 498 7.39 -21.59 -23.27
C LEU A 498 5.93 -22.04 -23.36
N SER A 499 5.49 -22.65 -24.46
CA SER A 499 4.15 -23.19 -24.64
C SER A 499 4.12 -24.70 -24.89
N ASP A 500 5.23 -25.32 -25.30
CA ASP A 500 5.30 -26.76 -25.58
C ASP A 500 5.42 -27.57 -24.26
N PRO A 501 4.49 -28.50 -23.98
CA PRO A 501 4.53 -29.33 -22.77
C PRO A 501 5.83 -30.14 -22.59
N ARG A 502 6.55 -30.44 -23.69
CA ARG A 502 7.82 -31.20 -23.65
C ARG A 502 8.95 -30.41 -23.00
N THR A 503 8.87 -29.09 -22.91
CA THR A 503 9.80 -28.28 -22.12
C THR A 503 9.66 -28.59 -20.65
N LEU A 504 8.42 -28.55 -20.12
CA LEU A 504 8.14 -28.84 -18.71
C LEU A 504 8.47 -30.30 -18.39
N ALA A 505 7.98 -31.26 -19.20
CA ALA A 505 8.25 -32.69 -19.02
C ALA A 505 9.74 -33.11 -19.16
N ALA A 506 10.61 -32.22 -19.67
CA ALA A 506 12.05 -32.41 -19.67
C ALA A 506 12.74 -31.70 -18.48
N LEU A 507 12.20 -30.57 -18.01
CA LEU A 507 12.63 -29.91 -16.77
C LEU A 507 12.26 -30.71 -15.52
N GLU A 508 11.10 -31.37 -15.52
CA GLU A 508 10.65 -32.30 -14.46
C GLU A 508 11.58 -33.50 -14.27
N LYS A 509 12.42 -33.82 -15.27
CA LYS A 509 13.46 -34.85 -15.17
C LYS A 509 14.78 -34.35 -14.60
N TRP A 510 14.96 -33.03 -14.51
CA TRP A 510 16.08 -32.40 -13.81
C TRP A 510 15.74 -32.25 -12.32
N HIS A 511 14.57 -31.70 -12.00
CA HIS A 511 13.99 -31.70 -10.65
C HIS A 511 12.46 -31.72 -10.70
N GLU A 512 11.82 -32.14 -9.62
CA GLU A 512 10.36 -32.06 -9.46
C GLU A 512 9.89 -30.59 -9.26
N ASP A 513 8.61 -30.33 -9.54
CA ASP A 513 7.92 -29.04 -9.35
C ASP A 513 8.65 -27.80 -9.92
N VAL A 514 9.06 -27.85 -11.20
CA VAL A 514 9.76 -26.74 -11.86
C VAL A 514 8.81 -25.61 -12.28
N VAL A 515 9.06 -24.41 -11.75
CA VAL A 515 8.38 -23.17 -12.16
C VAL A 515 9.12 -22.51 -13.33
N ILE A 516 8.40 -22.24 -14.42
CA ILE A 516 8.94 -21.54 -15.60
C ILE A 516 8.51 -20.08 -15.56
N VAL A 517 9.47 -19.15 -15.55
CA VAL A 517 9.22 -17.70 -15.62
C VAL A 517 9.92 -17.10 -16.85
N SER A 518 9.39 -16.00 -17.39
CA SER A 518 9.91 -15.43 -18.65
C SER A 518 9.91 -13.91 -18.72
N HIS A 519 10.87 -13.35 -19.47
CA HIS A 519 10.93 -11.95 -19.85
C HIS A 519 11.31 -11.79 -21.32
N PHE A 520 10.66 -10.86 -22.01
CA PHE A 520 10.89 -10.57 -23.43
C PHE A 520 11.25 -9.09 -23.61
N PHE A 521 12.53 -8.80 -23.83
CA PHE A 521 12.98 -7.43 -24.10
C PHE A 521 12.42 -6.92 -25.44
N TRP A 522 12.03 -5.65 -25.52
CA TRP A 522 11.49 -5.06 -26.76
C TRP A 522 12.04 -3.65 -26.99
N LYS A 523 12.89 -3.49 -28.01
CA LYS A 523 13.59 -2.21 -28.31
C LYS A 523 12.60 -1.10 -28.73
N PRO A 524 11.58 -1.35 -29.58
CA PRO A 524 10.45 -0.44 -29.81
C PRO A 524 9.48 -0.29 -28.62
N GLY A 525 9.62 -1.09 -27.57
CA GLY A 525 8.69 -1.13 -26.44
C GLY A 525 8.83 0.01 -25.42
N SER A 526 8.02 -0.08 -24.36
CA SER A 526 7.95 0.89 -23.26
C SER A 526 9.30 1.03 -22.53
N SER A 527 9.46 2.08 -21.71
CA SER A 527 10.67 2.28 -20.90
C SER A 527 11.01 1.04 -20.06
N MET A 528 9.98 0.37 -19.52
CA MET A 528 10.11 -0.85 -18.72
C MET A 528 10.57 -2.03 -19.56
N GLN A 529 9.93 -2.31 -20.70
CA GLN A 529 10.22 -3.47 -21.58
C GLN A 529 11.63 -3.52 -22.19
N LYS A 530 12.41 -2.44 -22.07
CA LYS A 530 13.84 -2.39 -22.48
C LYS A 530 14.82 -2.17 -21.32
N SER A 531 14.35 -2.09 -20.08
CA SER A 531 15.18 -1.78 -18.91
C SER A 531 15.47 -3.02 -18.06
N PHE A 532 16.59 -3.00 -17.35
CA PHE A 532 16.90 -3.97 -16.31
C PHE A 532 15.81 -3.99 -15.21
N LYS A 533 15.23 -2.82 -14.90
CA LYS A 533 14.09 -2.70 -13.97
C LYS A 533 12.88 -3.54 -14.41
N GLY A 534 12.58 -3.53 -15.71
CA GLY A 534 11.50 -4.34 -16.29
C GLY A 534 11.73 -5.83 -16.14
N LEU A 535 12.97 -6.30 -16.33
CA LEU A 535 13.37 -7.69 -16.12
C LEU A 535 13.14 -8.11 -14.66
N ILE A 536 13.71 -7.38 -13.70
CA ILE A 536 13.63 -7.78 -12.28
C ILE A 536 12.21 -7.66 -11.71
N CYS A 537 11.43 -6.64 -12.08
CA CYS A 537 10.02 -6.56 -11.68
C CYS A 537 9.19 -7.69 -12.30
N SER A 538 9.45 -8.05 -13.56
CA SER A 538 8.75 -9.14 -14.25
C SER A 538 9.07 -10.51 -13.66
N ILE A 539 10.33 -10.76 -13.29
CA ILE A 539 10.73 -11.99 -12.59
C ILE A 539 10.13 -12.03 -11.18
N ALA A 540 10.29 -10.97 -10.38
CA ALA A 540 9.74 -10.91 -9.02
C ALA A 540 8.20 -11.08 -8.98
N TYR A 541 7.48 -10.48 -9.94
CA TYR A 541 6.03 -10.64 -10.08
C TYR A 541 5.61 -12.09 -10.37
N GLN A 542 6.28 -12.75 -11.33
CA GLN A 542 5.99 -14.15 -11.66
C GLN A 542 6.35 -15.08 -10.51
N LEU A 543 7.51 -14.89 -9.87
CA LEU A 543 7.91 -15.71 -8.72
C LEU A 543 6.94 -15.54 -7.54
N LEU A 544 6.48 -14.33 -7.22
CA LEU A 544 5.51 -14.10 -6.14
C LEU A 544 4.10 -14.67 -6.45
N SER A 545 3.75 -14.74 -7.74
CA SER A 545 2.54 -15.41 -8.20
C SER A 545 2.59 -16.92 -7.96
N HIS A 546 3.77 -17.55 -8.03
CA HIS A 546 3.97 -18.99 -7.82
C HIS A 546 4.38 -19.38 -6.39
N ASP A 547 5.14 -18.54 -5.67
CA ASP A 547 5.58 -18.77 -4.30
C ASP A 547 5.22 -17.57 -3.38
N PRO A 548 4.18 -17.71 -2.53
CA PRO A 548 3.85 -16.71 -1.51
C PRO A 548 4.98 -16.45 -0.50
N ASN A 549 5.90 -17.39 -0.28
CA ASN A 549 6.99 -17.21 0.68
C ASN A 549 7.95 -16.07 0.27
N LEU A 550 7.96 -15.67 -1.01
CA LEU A 550 8.73 -14.53 -1.49
C LEU A 550 8.33 -13.20 -0.80
N ILE A 551 7.12 -13.10 -0.22
CA ILE A 551 6.70 -11.94 0.60
C ILE A 551 7.72 -11.64 1.70
N GLY A 552 8.26 -12.67 2.37
CA GLY A 552 9.21 -12.51 3.47
C GLY A 552 10.50 -11.78 3.10
N TYR A 553 10.91 -11.82 1.83
CA TYR A 553 12.12 -11.17 1.32
C TYR A 553 11.83 -9.80 0.66
N LEU A 554 10.57 -9.56 0.26
CA LEU A 554 10.10 -8.31 -0.35
C LEU A 554 9.48 -7.34 0.68
N HIS A 555 9.17 -7.83 1.87
CA HIS A 555 8.55 -7.06 2.95
C HIS A 555 9.61 -6.44 3.88
N ASP A 556 9.88 -5.16 3.66
CA ASP A 556 10.44 -4.29 4.71
C ASP A 556 9.30 -3.45 5.31
N THR A 557 9.00 -3.71 6.58
CA THR A 557 7.75 -3.38 7.29
C THR A 557 7.36 -1.89 7.26
N THR A 558 8.30 -0.99 6.97
CA THR A 558 8.04 0.46 6.92
C THR A 558 8.01 1.05 5.51
N ALA A 559 8.59 0.37 4.52
CA ALA A 559 8.74 0.86 3.15
C ALA A 559 7.67 0.30 2.22
N THR A 560 7.33 -0.99 2.32
CA THR A 560 6.45 -1.67 1.35
C THR A 560 5.02 -1.10 1.34
N PHE A 561 4.52 -0.54 2.45
CA PHE A 561 3.22 0.13 2.50
C PHE A 561 3.09 1.39 1.64
N ARG A 562 4.21 1.97 1.17
CA ARG A 562 4.23 3.17 0.32
C ARG A 562 4.40 2.88 -1.16
N LYS A 563 4.73 1.65 -1.54
CA LYS A 563 4.93 1.25 -2.94
C LYS A 563 3.57 0.99 -3.59
N SER A 564 3.25 1.74 -4.64
CA SER A 564 2.02 1.58 -5.44
C SER A 564 2.30 1.30 -6.91
N SER A 565 3.55 1.46 -7.34
CA SER A 565 3.98 1.37 -8.73
C SER A 565 5.37 0.73 -8.85
N PRO A 566 5.74 0.20 -10.04
CA PRO A 566 7.10 -0.29 -10.29
C PRO A 566 8.17 0.78 -10.06
N SER A 567 7.84 2.06 -10.25
CA SER A 567 8.71 3.20 -9.96
C SER A 567 9.28 3.16 -8.53
N ASP A 568 8.47 2.77 -7.55
CA ASP A 568 8.78 2.82 -6.11
C ASP A 568 9.73 1.71 -5.65
N TRP A 569 10.03 0.75 -6.52
CA TRP A 569 11.02 -0.30 -6.28
C TRP A 569 12.42 0.17 -6.64
N ASP A 570 13.29 0.26 -5.64
CA ASP A 570 14.72 0.40 -5.86
C ASP A 570 15.29 -0.88 -6.50
N GLN A 571 16.17 -0.73 -7.50
CA GLN A 571 16.70 -1.86 -8.26
C GLN A 571 17.64 -2.72 -7.42
N ASP A 572 18.54 -2.10 -6.66
CA ASP A 572 19.53 -2.81 -5.84
C ASP A 572 18.86 -3.58 -4.70
N GLN A 573 17.87 -2.98 -4.04
CA GLN A 573 17.06 -3.67 -3.02
C GLN A 573 16.32 -4.87 -3.61
N LEU A 574 15.63 -4.69 -4.74
CA LEU A 574 14.86 -5.78 -5.36
C LEU A 574 15.78 -6.93 -5.83
N CYS A 575 16.97 -6.62 -6.36
CA CYS A 575 17.96 -7.64 -6.68
C CYS A 575 18.43 -8.40 -5.44
N LYS A 576 18.74 -7.70 -4.33
CA LYS A 576 19.15 -8.32 -3.06
C LYS A 576 18.06 -9.24 -2.49
N SER A 577 16.78 -8.86 -2.59
CA SER A 577 15.66 -9.73 -2.22
C SER A 577 15.60 -10.99 -3.09
N LEU A 578 15.80 -10.87 -4.40
CA LEU A 578 15.79 -12.01 -5.33
C LEU A 578 16.97 -12.96 -5.10
N TYR A 579 18.18 -12.44 -4.85
CA TYR A 579 19.34 -13.27 -4.48
C TYR A 579 19.16 -13.94 -3.11
N SER A 580 18.55 -13.24 -2.13
CA SER A 580 18.25 -13.84 -0.81
C SER A 580 17.23 -14.97 -0.91
N TYR A 581 16.28 -14.87 -1.85
CA TYR A 581 15.30 -15.90 -2.15
C TYR A 581 15.92 -17.10 -2.89
N GLN A 582 16.83 -16.86 -3.83
CA GLN A 582 17.60 -17.91 -4.55
C GLN A 582 18.32 -18.88 -3.60
N ASP A 583 18.87 -18.39 -2.48
CA ASP A 583 19.57 -19.21 -1.48
C ASP A 583 18.64 -20.06 -0.60
N GLN A 584 17.34 -19.72 -0.53
CA GLN A 584 16.41 -20.28 0.46
C GLN A 584 15.16 -20.95 -0.15
N THR A 585 14.90 -20.78 -1.44
CA THR A 585 13.71 -21.35 -2.09
C THR A 585 13.72 -22.88 -2.10
N SER A 586 12.57 -23.47 -1.79
CA SER A 586 12.34 -24.90 -1.96
C SER A 586 12.14 -25.27 -3.44
N GLN A 587 11.52 -24.40 -4.22
CA GLN A 587 11.14 -24.61 -5.62
C GLN A 587 12.35 -24.62 -6.57
N THR A 588 12.19 -25.33 -7.69
CA THR A 588 13.13 -25.27 -8.82
C THR A 588 12.60 -24.29 -9.86
N ILE A 589 13.46 -23.45 -10.44
CA ILE A 589 13.06 -22.35 -11.32
C ILE A 589 13.84 -22.42 -12.65
N CYS A 590 13.13 -22.25 -13.77
CA CYS A 590 13.72 -22.06 -15.09
C CYS A 590 13.32 -20.69 -15.66
N ILE A 591 14.30 -19.81 -15.88
CA ILE A 591 14.08 -18.44 -16.37
C ILE A 591 14.40 -18.38 -17.88
N PHE A 592 13.48 -17.86 -18.68
CA PHE A 592 13.71 -17.58 -20.11
C PHE A 592 13.79 -16.07 -20.36
N VAL A 593 14.89 -15.60 -20.95
CA VAL A 593 15.10 -14.19 -21.28
C VAL A 593 15.34 -14.03 -22.79
N ASP A 594 14.32 -13.54 -23.51
CA ASP A 594 14.39 -13.33 -24.96
C ASP A 594 14.95 -11.94 -25.32
N ALA A 595 15.73 -11.90 -26.40
CA ALA A 595 16.25 -10.71 -27.05
C ALA A 595 17.12 -9.81 -26.16
N LEU A 596 18.17 -10.35 -25.53
CA LEU A 596 19.15 -9.55 -24.78
C LEU A 596 19.78 -8.43 -25.61
N ASP A 597 19.89 -8.58 -26.93
CA ASP A 597 20.35 -7.53 -27.87
C ASP A 597 19.35 -6.37 -28.05
N GLU A 598 18.18 -6.42 -27.41
CA GLU A 598 17.16 -5.36 -27.37
C GLU A 598 17.03 -4.67 -26.00
N ALA A 599 17.82 -5.07 -25.01
CA ALA A 599 17.98 -4.31 -23.76
C ALA A 599 18.56 -2.92 -24.03
N ARG A 600 18.30 -1.96 -23.14
CA ARG A 600 18.78 -0.58 -23.26
C ARG A 600 20.31 -0.55 -23.20
N PRO A 601 21.00 -0.03 -24.24
CA PRO A 601 22.46 0.01 -24.25
C PRO A 601 23.04 0.83 -23.09
N GLY A 602 24.17 0.38 -22.56
CA GLY A 602 24.82 0.95 -21.38
C GLY A 602 24.55 0.13 -20.13
N GLN A 603 24.28 0.81 -19.01
CA GLN A 603 24.23 0.19 -17.68
C GLN A 603 23.17 -0.92 -17.58
N ASP A 604 21.93 -0.70 -18.05
CA ASP A 604 20.87 -1.72 -18.06
C ASP A 604 21.31 -3.06 -18.69
N THR A 605 22.13 -3.03 -19.75
CA THR A 605 22.64 -4.25 -20.40
C THR A 605 23.71 -4.94 -19.53
N LEU A 606 24.58 -4.18 -18.87
CA LEU A 606 25.60 -4.71 -17.97
C LEU A 606 24.96 -5.31 -16.71
N ASP A 607 24.00 -4.63 -16.11
CA ASP A 607 23.26 -5.08 -14.93
C ASP A 607 22.48 -6.35 -15.24
N THR A 608 21.83 -6.42 -16.41
CA THR A 608 21.15 -7.63 -16.91
C THR A 608 22.13 -8.82 -17.01
N LEU A 609 23.31 -8.62 -17.59
CA LEU A 609 24.33 -9.66 -17.72
C LEU A 609 24.92 -10.09 -16.36
N GLN A 610 25.03 -9.16 -15.41
CA GLN A 610 25.47 -9.44 -14.04
C GLN A 610 24.40 -10.22 -13.27
N PHE A 611 23.15 -9.80 -13.34
CA PHE A 611 22.01 -10.48 -12.73
C PHE A 611 21.85 -11.92 -13.22
N ILE A 612 21.92 -12.16 -14.54
CA ILE A 612 21.85 -13.52 -15.12
C ILE A 612 22.96 -14.43 -14.56
N LYS A 613 24.16 -13.90 -14.30
CA LYS A 613 25.27 -14.67 -13.71
C LYS A 613 25.15 -14.86 -12.20
N SER A 614 24.52 -13.93 -11.51
CA SER A 614 24.31 -14.01 -10.05
C SER A 614 23.12 -14.88 -9.68
N MET A 615 22.04 -14.85 -10.47
CA MET A 615 20.76 -15.51 -10.19
C MET A 615 20.78 -17.03 -10.42
N VAL A 616 21.77 -17.56 -11.14
CA VAL A 616 21.91 -19.01 -11.37
C VAL A 616 22.36 -19.75 -10.11
N SER A 617 21.70 -20.87 -9.82
CA SER A 617 22.03 -21.77 -8.72
C SER A 617 21.72 -23.22 -9.11
N PRO A 618 22.08 -24.24 -8.32
CA PRO A 618 21.66 -25.62 -8.57
C PRO A 618 20.14 -25.81 -8.70
N LYS A 619 19.32 -24.87 -8.22
CA LYS A 619 17.85 -24.84 -8.39
C LYS A 619 17.36 -23.86 -9.44
N ILE A 620 18.21 -22.99 -9.98
CA ILE A 620 17.82 -21.92 -10.91
C ILE A 620 18.69 -21.96 -12.17
N LYS A 621 18.10 -22.38 -13.29
CA LYS A 621 18.74 -22.33 -14.62
C LYS A 621 18.11 -21.26 -15.51
N ILE A 622 18.89 -20.71 -16.45
CA ILE A 622 18.49 -19.59 -17.29
C ILE A 622 18.81 -19.88 -18.77
N CYS A 623 17.79 -19.80 -19.63
CA CYS A 623 17.93 -19.78 -21.08
C CYS A 623 17.86 -18.33 -21.59
N VAL A 624 18.81 -17.91 -22.41
CA VAL A 624 18.88 -16.55 -22.96
C VAL A 624 18.92 -16.56 -24.49
N SER A 625 18.26 -15.62 -25.16
CA SER A 625 18.40 -15.44 -26.61
C SER A 625 19.07 -14.10 -26.95
N SER A 626 19.92 -14.09 -27.98
CA SER A 626 20.46 -12.83 -28.53
C SER A 626 20.96 -12.95 -29.96
N ARG A 627 21.24 -11.81 -30.61
CA ARG A 627 22.17 -11.74 -31.73
C ARG A 627 23.59 -12.13 -31.29
N PRO A 628 24.43 -12.72 -32.17
CA PRO A 628 25.80 -13.12 -31.87
C PRO A 628 26.77 -11.93 -31.95
N GLU A 629 26.42 -10.82 -31.29
CA GLU A 629 27.25 -9.60 -31.18
C GLU A 629 28.48 -9.85 -30.30
N PRO A 630 29.57 -9.07 -30.44
CA PRO A 630 30.83 -9.34 -29.73
C PRO A 630 30.68 -9.45 -28.20
N LEU A 631 29.83 -8.62 -27.59
CA LEU A 631 29.53 -8.67 -26.16
C LEU A 631 28.93 -10.03 -25.77
N PHE A 632 27.82 -10.43 -26.40
CA PHE A 632 27.13 -11.68 -26.07
C PHE A 632 27.97 -12.92 -26.42
N LYS A 633 28.71 -12.89 -27.55
CA LYS A 633 29.71 -13.93 -27.85
C LYS A 633 30.71 -14.09 -26.72
N HIS A 634 31.32 -13.00 -26.25
CA HIS A 634 32.32 -13.05 -25.17
C HIS A 634 31.74 -13.55 -23.84
N GLN A 635 30.47 -13.24 -23.52
CA GLN A 635 29.85 -13.68 -22.27
C GLN A 635 29.32 -15.13 -22.32
N PHE A 636 28.81 -15.59 -23.46
CA PHE A 636 27.99 -16.81 -23.54
C PHE A 636 28.56 -17.97 -24.37
N SER A 637 29.57 -17.76 -25.22
CA SER A 637 30.11 -18.84 -26.09
C SER A 637 30.72 -20.04 -25.34
N ARG A 638 31.02 -19.87 -24.06
CA ARG A 638 31.52 -20.92 -23.15
C ARG A 638 30.44 -21.87 -22.60
N TYR A 639 29.15 -21.53 -22.76
CA TYR A 639 28.03 -22.34 -22.31
C TYR A 639 27.45 -23.16 -23.47
N PRO A 640 26.66 -24.21 -23.19
CA PRO A 640 25.84 -24.87 -24.20
C PRO A 640 24.98 -23.85 -24.97
N HIS A 641 25.02 -23.91 -26.29
CA HIS A 641 24.34 -22.95 -27.15
C HIS A 641 23.91 -23.59 -28.45
N LEU A 642 22.86 -23.04 -29.06
CA LEU A 642 22.48 -23.35 -30.44
C LEU A 642 22.60 -22.10 -31.31
N GLN A 643 22.88 -22.32 -32.58
CA GLN A 643 22.86 -21.27 -33.61
C GLN A 643 21.63 -21.48 -34.50
N MET A 644 20.58 -20.69 -34.27
CA MET A 644 19.26 -20.91 -34.86
C MET A 644 19.30 -20.97 -36.40
N HIS A 645 20.10 -20.11 -37.02
CA HIS A 645 20.29 -20.06 -38.47
C HIS A 645 21.03 -21.26 -39.10
N GLU A 646 21.70 -22.10 -38.31
CA GLU A 646 22.32 -23.32 -38.84
C GLU A 646 21.29 -24.48 -38.89
N LEU A 647 20.17 -24.35 -38.16
CA LEU A 647 19.19 -25.42 -37.92
C LEU A 647 17.84 -25.21 -38.62
N THR A 648 17.56 -23.99 -39.10
CA THR A 648 16.28 -23.63 -39.75
C THR A 648 16.14 -24.09 -41.21
N ARG A 649 17.18 -24.59 -41.89
CA ARG A 649 17.13 -24.91 -43.35
C ARG A 649 15.93 -25.78 -43.73
N LEU A 650 15.66 -26.86 -42.99
CA LEU A 650 14.54 -27.75 -43.31
C LEU A 650 13.17 -27.23 -42.85
N ASP A 651 13.12 -26.42 -41.79
CA ASP A 651 11.88 -25.72 -41.42
C ASP A 651 11.50 -24.68 -42.48
N ILE A 652 12.49 -24.02 -43.09
CA ILE A 652 12.33 -23.10 -44.22
C ILE A 652 11.83 -23.85 -45.47
N PHE A 653 12.39 -25.03 -45.76
CA PHE A 653 11.94 -25.87 -46.88
C PHE A 653 10.46 -26.24 -46.75
N GLU A 654 10.05 -26.82 -45.61
CA GLU A 654 8.66 -27.22 -45.39
C GLU A 654 7.70 -26.01 -45.39
N TYR A 655 8.11 -24.88 -44.80
CA TYR A 655 7.36 -23.63 -44.89
C TYR A 655 7.16 -23.18 -46.35
N SER A 656 8.25 -23.11 -47.13
CA SER A 656 8.22 -22.59 -48.49
C SER A 656 7.39 -23.49 -49.40
N LYS A 657 7.58 -24.81 -49.29
CA LYS A 657 6.82 -25.85 -49.99
C LYS A 657 5.32 -25.79 -49.68
N ALA A 658 4.95 -25.65 -48.40
CA ALA A 658 3.55 -25.52 -48.00
C ALA A 658 2.90 -24.24 -48.56
N ASN A 659 3.59 -23.09 -48.49
CA ASN A 659 3.05 -21.82 -48.96
C ASN A 659 3.00 -21.75 -50.50
N LEU A 660 4.00 -22.28 -51.21
CA LEU A 660 3.97 -22.39 -52.68
C LEU A 660 2.78 -23.24 -53.14
N ARG A 661 2.48 -24.36 -52.46
CA ARG A 661 1.34 -25.22 -52.78
C ARG A 661 -0.02 -24.63 -52.41
N GLN A 662 -0.12 -23.92 -51.28
CA GLN A 662 -1.40 -23.39 -50.79
C GLN A 662 -1.82 -22.04 -51.40
N LEU A 663 -0.86 -21.23 -51.85
CA LEU A 663 -1.11 -19.85 -52.27
C LEU A 663 -1.00 -19.63 -53.79
N THR A 664 -0.63 -20.67 -54.55
CA THR A 664 -0.63 -20.64 -56.02
C THR A 664 -1.99 -21.11 -56.54
N ILE A 665 -2.62 -20.29 -57.38
CA ILE A 665 -3.99 -20.50 -57.89
C ILE A 665 -3.96 -21.22 -59.25
N LEU A 666 -2.86 -21.08 -60.00
CA LEU A 666 -2.66 -21.80 -61.25
C LEU A 666 -2.17 -23.22 -60.97
N ASP A 667 -2.76 -24.19 -61.66
CA ASP A 667 -2.42 -25.61 -61.55
C ASP A 667 -1.10 -25.87 -62.31
N SER A 668 0.03 -25.56 -61.67
CA SER A 668 1.37 -25.60 -62.27
C SER A 668 1.91 -27.03 -62.39
N GLN A 669 1.26 -27.84 -63.24
CA GLN A 669 1.63 -29.25 -63.46
C GLN A 669 3.04 -29.44 -64.06
N GLU A 670 3.68 -28.37 -64.54
CA GLU A 670 5.01 -28.40 -65.16
C GLU A 670 6.17 -28.05 -64.19
N LEU A 671 5.91 -27.54 -62.98
CA LEU A 671 6.95 -26.88 -62.15
C LEU A 671 7.09 -27.56 -60.77
N ASP A 672 8.25 -28.13 -60.44
CA ASP A 672 8.46 -28.77 -59.12
C ASP A 672 8.63 -27.73 -57.99
N LEU A 673 7.51 -27.41 -57.35
CA LEU A 673 7.44 -26.57 -56.17
C LEU A 673 8.29 -27.08 -54.99
N SER A 674 8.69 -28.36 -54.99
CA SER A 674 9.55 -28.97 -53.98
C SER A 674 11.02 -28.62 -54.25
N GLU A 675 11.51 -28.75 -55.48
CA GLU A 675 12.84 -28.29 -55.86
C GLU A 675 12.98 -26.77 -55.65
N LEU A 676 11.97 -26.00 -56.05
CA LEU A 676 11.94 -24.55 -55.84
C LEU A 676 12.01 -24.19 -54.34
N ALA A 677 11.28 -24.90 -53.48
CA ALA A 677 11.36 -24.73 -52.02
C ALA A 677 12.75 -25.08 -51.45
N TRP A 678 13.44 -26.08 -52.02
CA TRP A 678 14.81 -26.42 -51.61
C TRP A 678 15.82 -25.34 -52.00
N LYS A 679 15.72 -24.79 -53.22
CA LYS A 679 16.53 -23.65 -53.67
C LYS A 679 16.33 -22.42 -52.77
N VAL A 680 15.08 -22.12 -52.36
CA VAL A 680 14.77 -21.07 -51.37
C VAL A 680 15.43 -21.36 -50.01
N ALA A 681 15.35 -22.60 -49.52
CA ALA A 681 15.93 -22.99 -48.23
C ALA A 681 17.46 -22.90 -48.18
N GLU A 682 18.13 -23.18 -49.30
CA GLU A 682 19.57 -23.03 -49.45
C GLU A 682 20.00 -21.56 -49.51
N LEU A 683 19.36 -20.76 -50.36
CA LEU A 683 19.69 -19.34 -50.54
C LEU A 683 19.38 -18.47 -49.32
N ALA A 684 18.46 -18.90 -48.45
CA ALA A 684 18.09 -18.16 -47.24
C ALA A 684 19.19 -18.10 -46.16
N GLU A 685 20.21 -18.97 -46.20
CA GLU A 685 21.25 -19.11 -45.17
C GLU A 685 20.72 -19.09 -43.72
N GLY A 686 19.56 -19.72 -43.50
CA GLY A 686 18.87 -19.80 -42.21
C GLY A 686 18.11 -18.55 -41.75
N ILE A 687 18.05 -17.50 -42.57
CA ILE A 687 17.26 -16.29 -42.31
C ILE A 687 15.80 -16.57 -42.68
N PHE A 688 15.01 -17.08 -41.72
CA PHE A 688 13.61 -17.45 -41.95
C PHE A 688 12.78 -16.31 -42.57
N LEU A 689 12.98 -15.07 -42.13
CA LEU A 689 12.30 -13.89 -42.69
C LEU A 689 12.65 -13.65 -44.18
N TRP A 690 13.87 -13.96 -44.62
CA TRP A 690 14.26 -13.88 -46.03
C TRP A 690 13.42 -14.86 -46.84
N ALA A 691 13.31 -16.10 -46.38
CA ALA A 691 12.53 -17.13 -47.06
C ALA A 691 11.03 -16.81 -47.11
N VAL A 692 10.46 -16.20 -46.06
CA VAL A 692 9.07 -15.69 -46.08
C VAL A 692 8.87 -14.67 -47.21
N LEU A 693 9.76 -13.67 -47.30
CA LEU A 693 9.67 -12.60 -48.31
C LEU A 693 9.89 -13.13 -49.73
N VAL A 694 10.86 -14.03 -49.93
CA VAL A 694 11.16 -14.62 -51.24
C VAL A 694 10.05 -15.58 -51.67
N THR A 695 9.55 -16.44 -50.79
CA THR A 695 8.41 -17.33 -51.08
C THR A 695 7.19 -16.54 -51.54
N GLN A 696 6.87 -15.43 -50.85
CA GLN A 696 5.78 -14.53 -51.28
C GLN A 696 6.04 -13.88 -52.65
N SER A 697 7.29 -13.60 -53.00
CA SER A 697 7.67 -13.08 -54.32
C SER A 697 7.62 -14.13 -55.44
N LEU A 698 7.83 -15.42 -55.12
CA LEU A 698 7.70 -16.52 -56.06
C LEU A 698 6.22 -16.88 -56.28
N VAL A 699 5.43 -17.01 -55.21
CA VAL A 699 3.96 -17.17 -55.26
C VAL A 699 3.31 -16.08 -56.11
N ARG A 700 3.75 -14.82 -55.97
CA ARG A 700 3.25 -13.72 -56.81
C ARG A 700 3.58 -13.92 -58.30
N GLY A 701 4.75 -14.47 -58.61
CA GLY A 701 5.13 -14.73 -59.99
C GLY A 701 4.34 -15.84 -60.63
N LEU A 702 4.22 -16.97 -59.92
CA LEU A 702 3.39 -18.10 -60.35
C LEU A 702 1.94 -17.64 -60.58
N ASN A 703 1.37 -16.85 -59.67
CA ASN A 703 0.01 -16.30 -59.84
C ASN A 703 -0.12 -15.24 -60.94
N ASN A 704 0.98 -14.63 -61.39
CA ASN A 704 1.01 -13.71 -62.53
C ASN A 704 1.22 -14.43 -63.87
N GLY A 705 1.53 -15.73 -63.86
CA GLY A 705 1.85 -16.51 -65.06
C GLY A 705 3.30 -16.46 -65.51
N ASP A 706 4.23 -16.08 -64.62
CA ASP A 706 5.68 -16.14 -64.90
C ASP A 706 6.11 -17.59 -65.21
N SER A 707 6.92 -17.77 -66.25
CA SER A 707 7.46 -19.09 -66.66
C SER A 707 8.53 -19.62 -65.68
N GLU A 708 8.85 -20.92 -65.78
CA GLU A 708 9.88 -21.55 -64.93
C GLU A 708 11.23 -20.82 -64.98
N GLN A 709 11.68 -20.42 -66.17
CA GLN A 709 12.93 -19.66 -66.33
C GLN A 709 12.87 -18.28 -65.66
N GLU A 710 11.71 -17.61 -65.69
CA GLU A 710 11.50 -16.32 -65.02
C GLU A 710 11.41 -16.46 -63.50
N ILE A 711 10.87 -17.58 -63.01
CA ILE A 711 10.84 -17.94 -61.58
C ILE A 711 12.24 -18.30 -61.06
N GLU A 712 13.01 -19.09 -61.80
CA GLU A 712 14.41 -19.39 -61.48
C GLU A 712 15.28 -18.13 -61.53
N GLN A 713 15.17 -17.33 -62.58
CA GLN A 713 15.88 -16.06 -62.69
C GLN A 713 15.51 -15.14 -61.52
N ARG A 714 14.22 -15.00 -61.21
CA ARG A 714 13.74 -14.21 -60.06
C ARG A 714 14.37 -14.65 -58.74
N LEU A 715 14.58 -15.94 -58.54
CA LEU A 715 15.19 -16.53 -57.35
C LEU A 715 16.72 -16.32 -57.32
N ASN A 716 17.40 -16.54 -58.45
CA ASN A 716 18.85 -16.33 -58.59
C ASN A 716 19.24 -14.84 -58.44
N ASP A 717 18.39 -13.93 -58.90
CA ASP A 717 18.55 -12.48 -58.75
C ASP A 717 18.17 -11.97 -57.34
N MET A 718 17.68 -12.83 -56.41
CA MET A 718 17.45 -12.41 -55.02
C MET A 718 18.76 -12.23 -54.26
N PRO A 719 19.01 -11.06 -53.62
CA PRO A 719 20.19 -10.87 -52.79
C PRO A 719 20.16 -11.77 -51.56
N LYS A 720 21.27 -12.45 -51.25
CA LYS A 720 21.34 -13.46 -50.16
C LYS A 720 21.29 -12.87 -48.75
N ASP A 721 21.67 -11.61 -48.55
CA ASP A 721 21.56 -10.94 -47.25
C ASP A 721 20.27 -10.12 -47.14
N LEU A 722 19.74 -10.02 -45.92
CA LEU A 722 18.44 -9.39 -45.65
C LEU A 722 18.42 -7.87 -45.93
N MET A 723 19.56 -7.18 -45.82
CA MET A 723 19.64 -5.73 -46.07
C MET A 723 19.65 -5.44 -47.57
N SER A 724 20.38 -6.23 -48.35
CA SER A 724 20.32 -6.19 -49.80
C SER A 724 18.96 -6.67 -50.32
N LEU A 725 18.30 -7.65 -49.68
CA LEU A 725 16.94 -8.04 -50.04
C LEU A 725 15.96 -6.86 -49.84
N TYR A 726 16.04 -6.11 -48.74
CA TYR A 726 15.22 -4.89 -48.59
C TYR A 726 15.55 -3.86 -49.67
N ARG A 727 16.84 -3.62 -49.96
CA ARG A 727 17.28 -2.73 -51.05
C ARG A 727 16.68 -3.15 -52.39
N ASP A 728 16.58 -4.44 -52.67
CA ASP A 728 16.07 -4.97 -53.93
C ASP A 728 14.53 -4.98 -54.01
N ILE A 729 13.83 -5.33 -52.92
CA ILE A 729 12.37 -5.13 -52.79
C ILE A 729 12.00 -3.67 -53.09
N LEU A 730 12.80 -2.71 -52.62
CA LEU A 730 12.61 -1.28 -52.85
C LEU A 730 12.98 -0.83 -54.27
N ARG A 731 13.93 -1.50 -54.94
CA ARG A 731 14.25 -1.27 -56.35
C ARG A 731 13.16 -1.80 -57.27
N ARG A 732 12.70 -3.04 -57.05
CA ARG A 732 11.62 -3.67 -57.84
C ARG A 732 10.29 -2.94 -57.69
N SER A 733 10.04 -2.33 -56.54
CA SER A 733 8.86 -1.48 -56.32
C SER A 733 9.02 -0.03 -56.80
N ALA A 734 10.18 0.39 -57.32
CA ALA A 734 10.53 1.81 -57.50
C ALA A 734 9.51 2.66 -58.31
N GLU A 735 8.84 2.08 -59.31
CA GLU A 735 7.85 2.77 -60.14
C GLU A 735 6.57 3.09 -59.35
N ASP A 736 5.97 2.10 -58.68
CA ASP A 736 4.86 2.30 -57.74
C ASP A 736 5.28 3.11 -56.51
N LEU A 737 6.51 2.92 -56.06
CA LEU A 737 7.08 3.58 -54.88
C LEU A 737 7.27 5.08 -55.13
N LEU A 738 7.31 5.58 -56.37
CA LEU A 738 7.16 7.01 -56.66
C LEU A 738 5.76 7.53 -56.30
N ILE A 739 4.71 6.76 -56.57
CA ILE A 739 3.31 7.08 -56.23
C ILE A 739 3.10 7.03 -54.71
N TYR A 740 3.64 5.99 -54.06
CA TYR A 740 3.49 5.78 -52.62
C TYR A 740 4.53 6.55 -51.76
N ARG A 741 5.58 7.11 -52.37
CA ARG A 741 6.74 7.73 -51.69
C ARG A 741 6.35 8.70 -50.60
N LYS A 742 5.36 9.55 -50.88
CA LYS A 742 4.88 10.60 -49.97
C LYS A 742 4.21 10.04 -48.71
N TYR A 743 3.51 8.91 -48.81
CA TYR A 743 2.86 8.26 -47.66
C TYR A 743 3.90 7.52 -46.80
N VAL A 744 4.76 6.72 -47.45
CA VAL A 744 5.85 5.98 -46.80
C VAL A 744 6.84 6.94 -46.13
N SER A 745 7.31 7.95 -46.85
CA SER A 745 8.22 8.98 -46.31
C SER A 745 7.61 9.69 -45.11
N THR A 746 6.32 10.04 -45.16
CA THR A 746 5.64 10.66 -44.03
C THR A 746 5.53 9.72 -42.84
N ALA A 747 5.12 8.47 -43.04
CA ALA A 747 5.06 7.47 -41.98
C ALA A 747 6.43 7.24 -41.32
N ILE A 748 7.50 7.08 -42.11
CA ILE A 748 8.86 6.92 -41.57
C ILE A 748 9.34 8.18 -40.84
N ASN A 749 9.05 9.38 -41.34
CA ASN A 749 9.41 10.60 -40.64
C ASN A 749 8.63 10.77 -39.32
N LEU A 750 7.35 10.39 -39.27
CA LEU A 750 6.57 10.36 -38.04
C LEU A 750 7.12 9.30 -37.06
N MET A 751 7.45 8.09 -37.52
CA MET A 751 8.07 7.06 -36.68
C MET A 751 9.47 7.47 -36.20
N ARG A 752 10.24 8.20 -37.00
CA ARG A 752 11.53 8.75 -36.57
C ARG A 752 11.36 9.83 -35.50
N ILE A 753 10.32 10.68 -35.61
CA ILE A 753 9.96 11.61 -34.54
C ILE A 753 9.56 10.82 -33.30
N ALA A 754 8.71 9.79 -33.41
CA ALA A 754 8.31 8.89 -32.32
C ALA A 754 9.49 8.21 -31.58
N LEU A 755 10.54 7.83 -32.33
CA LEU A 755 11.68 7.09 -31.80
C LEU A 755 12.75 7.97 -31.11
N THR A 756 12.64 9.30 -31.12
CA THR A 756 13.53 10.12 -30.27
C THR A 756 13.18 9.90 -28.79
N ARG A 757 14.19 9.91 -27.90
CA ARG A 757 14.12 9.18 -26.61
C ARG A 757 13.16 9.76 -25.57
N LYS A 758 12.41 10.82 -25.88
CA LYS A 758 11.36 11.43 -25.07
C LYS A 758 10.12 11.84 -25.89
N SER A 759 9.89 11.22 -27.05
CA SER A 759 8.86 11.68 -27.98
C SER A 759 7.45 11.22 -27.57
N PRO A 760 6.42 12.09 -27.68
CA PRO A 760 5.06 11.76 -27.23
C PRO A 760 4.30 10.77 -28.12
N PHE A 761 4.80 10.52 -29.33
CA PHE A 761 4.15 9.64 -30.31
C PHE A 761 4.46 8.17 -30.00
N SER A 762 3.96 7.65 -28.87
CA SER A 762 4.25 6.28 -28.40
C SER A 762 3.99 5.19 -29.45
N GLN A 763 3.05 5.43 -30.36
CA GLN A 763 2.81 4.61 -31.54
C GLN A 763 2.20 5.46 -32.67
N VAL A 764 2.82 5.45 -33.86
CA VAL A 764 2.27 6.12 -35.05
C VAL A 764 1.20 5.21 -35.67
N THR A 765 0.05 5.77 -36.05
CA THR A 765 -1.03 5.02 -36.70
C THR A 765 -1.26 5.43 -38.17
N ALA A 766 -1.97 4.59 -38.91
CA ALA A 766 -2.44 4.93 -40.26
C ALA A 766 -3.41 6.12 -40.28
N PHE A 767 -4.12 6.37 -39.17
CA PHE A 767 -4.96 7.56 -38.98
C PHE A 767 -4.09 8.81 -38.85
N ASP A 768 -2.99 8.77 -38.09
CA ASP A 768 -2.07 9.91 -37.97
C ASP A 768 -1.41 10.21 -39.31
N CYS A 769 -1.00 9.17 -40.05
CA CYS A 769 -0.48 9.30 -41.40
C CYS A 769 -1.52 9.90 -42.36
N MET A 770 -2.79 9.54 -42.23
CA MET A 770 -3.90 10.09 -43.02
C MET A 770 -4.09 11.58 -42.71
N MET A 771 -4.17 11.93 -41.44
CA MET A 771 -4.32 13.30 -40.96
C MET A 771 -3.16 14.23 -41.38
N VAL A 772 -1.90 13.80 -41.20
CA VAL A 772 -0.72 14.60 -41.59
C VAL A 772 -0.65 14.84 -43.12
N MET A 773 -1.19 13.92 -43.92
CA MET A 773 -1.19 13.95 -45.38
C MET A 773 -2.38 14.70 -46.00
N ASP A 774 -3.45 14.95 -45.25
CA ASP A 774 -4.66 15.67 -45.68
C ASP A 774 -4.78 16.96 -44.82
N PRO A 775 -4.01 18.03 -45.12
CA PRO A 775 -3.93 19.22 -44.27
C PRO A 775 -5.25 19.97 -44.17
N ASP A 776 -6.09 19.93 -45.20
CA ASP A 776 -7.41 20.56 -45.20
C ASP A 776 -8.36 19.82 -44.25
N LEU A 777 -8.37 18.48 -44.27
CA LEU A 777 -9.09 17.69 -43.28
C LEU A 777 -8.54 17.89 -41.87
N LEU A 778 -7.21 17.95 -41.72
CA LEU A 778 -6.54 18.18 -40.44
C LEU A 778 -6.94 19.52 -39.81
N GLU A 779 -6.94 20.60 -40.60
CA GLU A 779 -7.38 21.92 -40.14
C GLU A 779 -8.88 21.93 -39.85
N SER A 780 -9.69 21.40 -40.77
CA SER A 780 -11.15 21.31 -40.65
C SER A 780 -11.59 20.53 -39.40
N TYR A 781 -10.99 19.37 -39.15
CA TYR A 781 -11.40 18.44 -38.09
C TYR A 781 -10.68 18.66 -36.76
N ALA A 782 -9.35 18.86 -36.74
CA ALA A 782 -8.61 19.01 -35.48
C ALA A 782 -8.65 20.42 -34.92
N VAL A 783 -8.61 21.44 -35.79
CA VAL A 783 -8.47 22.86 -35.39
C VAL A 783 -9.81 23.59 -35.42
N LEU A 784 -10.49 23.63 -36.57
CA LEU A 784 -11.76 24.35 -36.74
C LEU A 784 -12.89 23.67 -35.97
N GLY A 785 -12.97 22.34 -36.03
CA GLY A 785 -13.95 21.55 -35.28
C GLY A 785 -15.13 21.05 -36.09
N ASN A 786 -15.06 21.12 -37.42
CA ASN A 786 -16.11 20.70 -38.32
C ASN A 786 -16.48 19.23 -38.08
N GLN A 787 -17.74 18.88 -38.30
CA GLN A 787 -18.21 17.51 -38.16
C GLN A 787 -17.82 16.70 -39.40
N VAL A 788 -17.17 15.57 -39.18
CA VAL A 788 -16.82 14.57 -40.19
C VAL A 788 -17.33 13.23 -39.67
N SER A 789 -18.00 12.45 -40.51
CA SER A 789 -18.61 11.21 -40.04
C SER A 789 -17.54 10.17 -39.66
N LYS A 790 -17.81 9.35 -38.64
CA LYS A 790 -16.90 8.26 -38.23
C LYS A 790 -16.61 7.32 -39.41
N ALA A 791 -17.64 6.95 -40.18
CA ALA A 791 -17.50 6.09 -41.36
C ALA A 791 -16.58 6.69 -42.44
N GLU A 792 -16.58 8.01 -42.63
CA GLU A 792 -15.67 8.68 -43.58
C GLU A 792 -14.21 8.68 -43.08
N LEU A 793 -14.00 8.93 -41.79
CA LEU A 793 -12.66 8.84 -41.18
C LEU A 793 -12.12 7.42 -41.20
N ASP A 794 -12.96 6.42 -40.91
CA ASP A 794 -12.65 4.99 -41.01
C ASP A 794 -12.28 4.63 -42.46
N ALA A 795 -13.08 5.06 -43.46
CA ALA A 795 -12.80 4.82 -44.88
C ALA A 795 -11.50 5.49 -45.36
N LYS A 796 -11.25 6.76 -45.00
CA LYS A 796 -10.00 7.46 -45.30
C LYS A 796 -8.79 6.79 -44.64
N THR A 797 -8.94 6.31 -43.39
CA THR A 797 -7.91 5.57 -42.66
C THR A 797 -7.62 4.22 -43.31
N GLU A 798 -8.65 3.50 -43.74
CA GLU A 798 -8.52 2.21 -44.46
C GLU A 798 -7.83 2.38 -45.82
N VAL A 799 -8.12 3.46 -46.55
CA VAL A 799 -7.38 3.83 -47.77
C VAL A 799 -5.92 4.13 -47.46
N MET A 800 -5.61 4.81 -46.35
CA MET A 800 -4.21 5.03 -45.94
C MET A 800 -3.53 3.72 -45.53
N ARG A 801 -4.21 2.84 -44.79
CA ARG A 801 -3.72 1.51 -44.41
C ARG A 801 -3.32 0.69 -45.63
N LYS A 802 -4.19 0.63 -46.65
CA LYS A 802 -3.90 -0.03 -47.94
C LYS A 802 -2.67 0.59 -48.62
N ARG A 803 -2.60 1.93 -48.71
CA ARG A 803 -1.44 2.65 -49.30
C ARG A 803 -0.13 2.38 -48.57
N LEU A 804 -0.12 2.30 -47.24
CA LEU A 804 1.09 2.01 -46.46
C LEU A 804 1.55 0.55 -46.64
N ASN A 805 0.62 -0.41 -46.62
CA ASN A 805 0.93 -1.82 -46.85
C ASN A 805 1.40 -2.10 -48.30
N SER A 806 0.82 -1.43 -49.30
CA SER A 806 1.23 -1.54 -50.70
C SER A 806 2.51 -0.78 -51.02
N GLY A 807 2.82 0.31 -50.31
CA GLY A 807 3.93 1.21 -50.64
C GLY A 807 5.32 0.72 -50.23
N CYS A 808 5.42 -0.18 -49.24
CA CYS A 808 6.67 -0.77 -48.75
C CYS A 808 6.44 -2.19 -48.19
N PRO A 809 5.96 -3.14 -49.02
CA PRO A 809 5.63 -4.50 -48.59
C PRO A 809 6.88 -5.19 -48.01
N GLY A 810 6.74 -5.80 -46.85
CA GLY A 810 7.85 -6.48 -46.15
C GLY A 810 8.77 -5.57 -45.34
N ILE A 811 8.59 -4.23 -45.38
CA ILE A 811 9.37 -3.25 -44.58
C ILE A 811 8.47 -2.56 -43.56
N LEU A 812 7.32 -2.03 -43.99
CA LEU A 812 6.29 -1.46 -43.12
C LEU A 812 5.04 -2.32 -43.16
N GLY A 813 4.37 -2.44 -42.01
CA GLY A 813 3.06 -3.07 -41.90
C GLY A 813 2.15 -2.24 -41.00
N VAL A 814 0.85 -2.33 -41.24
CA VAL A 814 -0.16 -1.74 -40.37
C VAL A 814 -0.98 -2.83 -39.68
N ILE A 815 -0.95 -2.85 -38.35
CA ILE A 815 -1.72 -3.80 -37.52
C ILE A 815 -3.22 -3.53 -37.71
N PRO A 816 -4.05 -4.51 -38.13
CA PRO A 816 -5.46 -4.26 -38.44
C PRO A 816 -6.31 -3.77 -37.25
N SER A 817 -6.02 -4.24 -36.03
CA SER A 817 -6.82 -3.94 -34.83
C SER A 817 -6.52 -2.58 -34.19
N SER A 818 -5.26 -2.15 -34.17
CA SER A 818 -4.84 -0.87 -33.57
C SER A 818 -4.60 0.25 -34.59
N TRP A 819 -4.49 -0.10 -35.88
CA TRP A 819 -3.96 0.74 -36.97
C TRP A 819 -2.52 1.22 -36.76
N ALA A 820 -1.77 0.62 -35.83
CA ALA A 820 -0.38 0.93 -35.60
C ALA A 820 0.47 0.64 -36.83
N VAL A 821 1.24 1.63 -37.28
CA VAL A 821 2.30 1.47 -38.27
C VAL A 821 3.53 0.95 -37.53
N VAL A 822 4.04 -0.19 -37.96
CA VAL A 822 5.22 -0.83 -37.37
C VAL A 822 6.18 -1.23 -38.49
N PHE A 823 7.47 -1.28 -38.17
CA PHE A 823 8.41 -2.05 -38.97
C PHE A 823 8.04 -3.53 -38.88
N THR A 824 8.00 -4.22 -40.01
CA THR A 824 7.71 -5.67 -40.08
C THR A 824 8.70 -6.49 -39.27
N HIS A 825 9.94 -6.00 -39.14
CA HIS A 825 11.00 -6.59 -38.34
C HIS A 825 12.08 -5.54 -38.01
N ARG A 826 12.84 -5.74 -36.92
CA ARG A 826 13.91 -4.81 -36.47
C ARG A 826 14.98 -4.54 -37.54
N SER A 827 15.29 -5.50 -38.41
CA SER A 827 16.23 -5.27 -39.53
C SER A 827 15.70 -4.31 -40.59
N ALA A 828 14.37 -4.19 -40.75
CA ALA A 828 13.78 -3.18 -41.63
C ALA A 828 13.94 -1.78 -41.04
N GLU A 829 13.80 -1.63 -39.71
CA GLU A 829 14.11 -0.38 -38.99
C GLU A 829 15.59 0.01 -39.15
N GLU A 830 16.50 -0.94 -38.88
CA GLU A 830 17.95 -0.76 -39.02
C GLU A 830 18.31 -0.40 -40.47
N PHE A 831 17.71 -1.07 -41.48
CA PHE A 831 17.88 -0.71 -42.88
C PHE A 831 17.45 0.73 -43.17
N ILE A 832 16.25 1.12 -42.72
CA ILE A 832 15.63 2.42 -43.02
C ILE A 832 16.37 3.61 -42.36
N PHE A 833 16.95 3.42 -41.19
CA PHE A 833 17.64 4.50 -40.47
C PHE A 833 19.16 4.49 -40.62
N GLU A 834 19.80 3.32 -40.76
CA GLU A 834 21.26 3.20 -40.71
C GLU A 834 21.92 3.10 -42.11
N THR A 835 21.17 2.81 -43.19
CA THR A 835 21.71 2.74 -44.56
C THR A 835 21.36 3.95 -45.43
N GLU A 836 22.26 4.35 -46.33
CA GLU A 836 22.02 5.50 -47.21
C GLU A 836 20.77 5.32 -48.09
N GLU A 837 20.54 4.12 -48.64
CA GLU A 837 19.34 3.86 -49.45
C GLU A 837 18.04 3.86 -48.63
N GLY A 838 18.07 3.34 -47.41
CA GLY A 838 16.95 3.48 -46.47
C GLY A 838 16.64 4.95 -46.16
N GLN A 839 17.68 5.77 -46.00
CA GLN A 839 17.52 7.21 -45.80
C GLN A 839 16.93 7.93 -47.02
N ARG A 840 17.28 7.54 -48.24
CA ARG A 840 16.69 8.08 -49.50
C ARG A 840 15.18 7.83 -49.66
N LEU A 841 14.56 6.99 -48.82
CA LEU A 841 13.11 6.80 -48.77
C LEU A 841 12.38 7.88 -47.97
N TRP A 842 12.98 8.36 -46.88
CA TRP A 842 12.36 9.34 -45.98
C TRP A 842 12.93 10.77 -46.11
N GLN A 843 14.12 10.94 -46.69
CA GLN A 843 14.64 12.25 -47.11
C GLN A 843 13.82 13.02 -48.18
N PRO A 844 13.05 12.42 -49.12
CA PRO A 844 12.62 13.08 -50.34
C PRO A 844 11.28 13.82 -50.23
N TYR A 845 10.72 14.01 -49.03
CA TYR A 845 9.44 14.71 -48.83
C TYR A 845 9.60 16.05 -48.10
N ARG A 846 9.18 17.12 -48.77
CA ARG A 846 9.52 18.52 -48.47
C ARG A 846 8.67 19.17 -47.37
N ILE A 847 8.23 18.45 -46.34
CA ILE A 847 7.62 19.09 -45.17
C ILE A 847 8.77 19.50 -44.23
N PRO A 848 9.01 20.80 -43.95
CA PRO A 848 10.00 21.23 -42.99
C PRO A 848 9.76 20.58 -41.63
N ARG A 849 10.82 20.19 -40.89
CA ARG A 849 10.68 19.49 -39.60
C ARG A 849 9.71 20.19 -38.65
N ALA A 850 9.75 21.52 -38.57
CA ALA A 850 8.83 22.34 -37.78
C ALA A 850 7.35 22.14 -38.20
N GLU A 851 7.04 22.17 -39.49
CA GLU A 851 5.68 21.98 -40.00
C GLU A 851 5.19 20.54 -39.78
N LEU A 852 6.06 19.54 -39.96
CA LEU A 852 5.71 18.14 -39.72
C LEU A 852 5.31 17.89 -38.26
N LEU A 853 6.01 18.54 -37.32
CA LEU A 853 5.69 18.51 -35.89
C LEU A 853 4.36 19.20 -35.59
N CYS A 854 4.07 20.33 -36.26
CA CYS A 854 2.78 21.00 -36.14
C CYS A 854 1.63 20.13 -36.67
N ARG A 855 1.84 19.44 -37.80
CA ARG A 855 0.85 18.51 -38.36
C ARG A 855 0.68 17.27 -37.47
N SER A 856 1.76 16.69 -36.95
CA SER A 856 1.68 15.48 -36.11
C SER A 856 0.99 15.77 -34.78
N PHE A 857 1.22 16.93 -34.17
CA PHE A 857 0.51 17.34 -32.96
C PHE A 857 -0.99 17.58 -33.21
N LYS A 858 -1.35 18.22 -34.33
CA LYS A 858 -2.76 18.32 -34.78
C LYS A 858 -3.38 16.93 -35.00
N ALA A 859 -2.63 15.95 -35.51
CA ALA A 859 -3.11 14.59 -35.72
C ALA A 859 -3.40 13.85 -34.40
N ILE A 860 -2.58 14.04 -33.36
CA ILE A 860 -2.87 13.54 -32.00
C ILE A 860 -4.22 14.10 -31.51
N ILE A 861 -4.46 15.41 -31.68
CA ILE A 861 -5.73 16.05 -31.28
C ILE A 861 -6.91 15.46 -32.08
N ALA A 862 -6.73 15.21 -33.37
CA ALA A 862 -7.74 14.50 -34.18
C ALA A 862 -8.00 13.07 -33.68
N MET A 863 -6.96 12.31 -33.34
CA MET A 863 -7.09 10.97 -32.80
C MET A 863 -7.81 10.99 -31.45
N ASN A 864 -7.51 11.97 -30.59
CA ASN A 864 -8.18 12.12 -29.31
C ASN A 864 -9.66 12.49 -29.47
N ARG A 865 -9.99 13.39 -30.41
CA ARG A 865 -11.37 13.69 -30.79
C ARG A 865 -12.11 12.45 -31.32
N PHE A 866 -11.38 11.49 -31.91
CA PHE A 866 -11.93 10.29 -32.53
C PHE A 866 -12.13 9.11 -31.56
N LYS A 867 -11.24 8.93 -30.57
CA LYS A 867 -11.21 7.77 -29.65
C LYS A 867 -11.22 8.10 -28.15
N SER A 868 -11.10 9.37 -27.75
CA SER A 868 -11.01 9.82 -26.34
C SER A 868 -9.95 9.07 -25.53
N ILE A 869 -8.71 9.08 -26.01
CA ILE A 869 -7.60 8.24 -25.49
C ILE A 869 -6.94 8.89 -24.26
N TRP A 870 -6.77 10.21 -24.27
CA TRP A 870 -6.01 10.99 -23.28
C TRP A 870 -6.86 12.12 -22.69
N ASP A 871 -6.61 12.42 -21.41
CA ASP A 871 -7.18 13.60 -20.76
C ASP A 871 -6.24 14.83 -20.85
N SER A 872 -6.70 15.99 -20.37
CA SER A 872 -5.88 17.21 -20.47
C SER A 872 -4.60 17.19 -19.62
N GLU A 873 -4.53 16.42 -18.53
CA GLU A 873 -3.33 16.32 -17.69
C GLU A 873 -2.28 15.40 -18.35
N ASP A 874 -2.71 14.34 -19.04
CA ASP A 874 -1.83 13.55 -19.92
C ASP A 874 -1.16 14.44 -20.99
N PHE A 875 -1.96 15.19 -21.75
CA PHE A 875 -1.44 16.12 -22.78
C PHE A 875 -0.48 17.15 -22.19
N LEU A 876 -0.78 17.71 -21.01
CA LEU A 876 0.06 18.73 -20.39
C LEU A 876 1.36 18.14 -19.82
N LYS A 877 1.32 16.98 -19.17
CA LYS A 877 2.53 16.30 -18.69
C LYS A 877 3.44 15.91 -19.86
N MET A 878 2.85 15.34 -20.90
CA MET A 878 3.50 15.01 -22.16
C MET A 878 4.21 16.23 -22.79
N LEU A 879 3.53 17.37 -22.88
CA LEU A 879 4.15 18.62 -23.35
C LEU A 879 5.33 19.04 -22.44
N TYR A 880 5.21 18.94 -21.12
CA TYR A 880 6.29 19.35 -20.21
C TYR A 880 7.55 18.47 -20.35
N GLU A 881 7.39 17.15 -20.47
CA GLU A 881 8.49 16.22 -20.74
C GLU A 881 9.20 16.52 -22.08
N TRP A 882 8.45 17.08 -23.04
CA TRP A 882 8.96 17.49 -24.35
C TRP A 882 9.81 18.77 -24.27
N ASP A 883 9.41 19.77 -23.50
CA ASP A 883 10.16 21.02 -23.26
C ASP A 883 11.50 20.74 -22.54
N GLU A 884 11.46 19.90 -21.50
CA GLU A 884 12.64 19.38 -20.79
C GLU A 884 13.54 18.45 -21.65
N SER A 885 13.16 18.14 -22.90
CA SER A 885 14.03 17.40 -23.84
C SER A 885 14.99 18.31 -24.62
N GLN A 886 14.61 19.58 -24.86
CA GLN A 886 15.27 20.52 -25.77
C GLN A 886 15.55 20.00 -27.20
N GLU A 887 14.96 18.88 -27.62
CA GLU A 887 15.22 18.24 -28.93
C GLU A 887 14.55 18.97 -30.14
N PHE A 888 13.87 20.10 -29.92
CA PHE A 888 12.91 20.68 -30.85
C PHE A 888 12.99 22.23 -30.94
N PRO A 889 12.57 22.85 -32.07
CA PRO A 889 12.75 24.29 -32.30
C PRO A 889 12.04 25.19 -31.26
N PRO A 890 12.71 26.26 -30.76
CA PRO A 890 12.08 27.22 -29.86
C PRO A 890 10.81 27.85 -30.45
N GLY A 891 9.78 28.02 -29.62
CA GLY A 891 8.53 28.70 -29.98
C GLY A 891 7.38 27.79 -30.43
N ILE A 892 7.67 26.61 -31.01
CA ILE A 892 6.62 25.64 -31.42
C ILE A 892 5.78 25.17 -30.21
N TYR A 893 6.41 25.08 -29.04
CA TYR A 893 5.78 24.68 -27.79
C TYR A 893 4.62 25.57 -27.35
N GLY A 894 4.75 26.90 -27.50
CA GLY A 894 3.68 27.84 -27.17
C GLY A 894 2.43 27.60 -28.04
N PHE A 895 2.64 27.39 -29.34
CA PHE A 895 1.58 27.02 -30.27
C PHE A 895 0.87 25.71 -29.89
N PHE A 896 1.59 24.71 -29.36
CA PHE A 896 0.96 23.47 -28.88
C PHE A 896 0.10 23.68 -27.63
N LEU A 897 0.54 24.50 -26.68
CA LEU A 897 -0.25 24.83 -25.49
C LEU A 897 -1.49 25.66 -25.85
N GLU A 898 -1.36 26.62 -26.77
CA GLU A 898 -2.49 27.38 -27.32
C GLU A 898 -3.49 26.47 -28.05
N LEU A 899 -3.01 25.55 -28.89
CA LEU A 899 -3.87 24.62 -29.63
C LEU A 899 -4.56 23.64 -28.68
N THR A 900 -3.86 23.11 -27.67
CA THR A 900 -4.44 22.24 -26.64
C THR A 900 -5.56 22.98 -25.89
N LEU A 901 -5.32 24.23 -25.47
CA LEU A 901 -6.34 25.08 -24.85
C LEU A 901 -7.54 25.34 -25.80
N GLY A 902 -7.28 25.54 -27.09
CA GLY A 902 -8.31 25.70 -28.13
C GLY A 902 -9.18 24.45 -28.30
N SER A 903 -8.57 23.29 -28.45
CA SER A 903 -9.25 21.98 -28.58
C SER A 903 -9.99 21.60 -27.29
N TYR A 904 -9.44 21.95 -26.14
CA TYR A 904 -10.08 21.80 -24.83
C TYR A 904 -11.35 22.66 -24.70
N LYS A 905 -11.29 23.95 -25.08
CA LYS A 905 -12.47 24.85 -25.14
C LYS A 905 -13.58 24.31 -26.06
N LYS A 906 -13.23 23.51 -27.07
CA LYS A 906 -14.17 22.86 -28.00
C LYS A 906 -14.62 21.46 -27.57
N GLY A 907 -14.13 20.94 -26.44
CA GLY A 907 -14.50 19.62 -25.92
C GLY A 907 -13.84 18.44 -26.65
N PHE A 908 -12.75 18.64 -27.39
CA PHE A 908 -12.02 17.56 -28.10
C PHE A 908 -11.00 16.83 -27.21
N ILE A 909 -10.75 17.38 -26.03
CA ILE A 909 -9.92 16.82 -24.97
C ILE A 909 -10.78 16.83 -23.71
N SER A 910 -10.85 15.69 -23.01
CA SER A 910 -11.65 15.56 -21.79
C SER A 910 -11.21 16.58 -20.73
N PRO A 911 -12.15 17.15 -19.95
CA PRO A 911 -11.79 17.93 -18.77
C PRO A 911 -10.90 17.07 -17.85
N PRO A 912 -9.89 17.65 -17.18
CA PRO A 912 -9.20 16.90 -16.13
C PRO A 912 -10.25 16.56 -15.07
N PRO A 913 -10.15 15.38 -14.41
CA PRO A 913 -11.13 14.99 -13.42
C PRO A 913 -11.32 16.11 -12.41
N ALA A 914 -12.57 16.50 -12.18
CA ALA A 914 -12.88 17.36 -11.06
C ALA A 914 -12.51 16.57 -9.80
N ASN A 915 -11.39 16.92 -9.15
CA ASN A 915 -10.98 16.28 -7.92
C ASN A 915 -12.13 16.42 -6.92
N ASN A 916 -12.82 15.30 -6.64
CA ASN A 916 -13.98 15.26 -5.74
C ASN A 916 -13.65 15.71 -4.30
N ASP A 917 -12.36 15.81 -3.95
CA ASP A 917 -11.87 16.33 -2.68
C ASP A 917 -11.58 17.85 -2.66
N SER A 918 -11.68 18.57 -3.79
CA SER A 918 -11.42 20.01 -3.86
C SER A 918 -12.58 20.81 -4.46
N GLU A 919 -13.58 21.11 -3.61
CA GLU A 919 -14.67 22.09 -3.86
C GLU A 919 -14.19 23.53 -4.18
N LEU A 920 -12.87 23.76 -4.07
CA LEU A 920 -12.20 25.02 -4.40
C LEU A 920 -11.78 25.13 -5.87
N GLY A 921 -11.91 24.07 -6.68
CA GLY A 921 -11.46 24.09 -8.08
C GLY A 921 -12.16 25.17 -8.93
N PRO A 922 -11.46 25.82 -9.87
CA PRO A 922 -12.07 26.81 -10.76
C PRO A 922 -13.24 26.19 -11.54
N LYS A 923 -14.38 26.90 -11.57
CA LYS A 923 -15.62 26.38 -12.17
C LYS A 923 -15.62 26.48 -13.69
N ASP A 924 -15.02 27.54 -14.22
CA ASP A 924 -14.89 27.72 -15.66
C ASP A 924 -13.86 26.74 -16.26
N PHE A 925 -14.04 26.44 -17.55
CA PHE A 925 -13.22 25.45 -18.24
C PHE A 925 -11.76 25.91 -18.39
N VAL A 926 -11.55 27.20 -18.68
CA VAL A 926 -10.21 27.77 -18.92
C VAL A 926 -9.37 27.70 -17.65
N GLY A 927 -9.96 28.03 -16.49
CA GLY A 927 -9.31 27.97 -15.20
C GLY A 927 -8.84 26.56 -14.81
N ARG A 928 -9.64 25.53 -15.10
CA ARG A 928 -9.24 24.13 -14.86
C ARG A 928 -8.03 23.73 -15.70
N PHE A 929 -8.02 24.09 -16.98
CA PHE A 929 -6.88 23.86 -17.86
C PHE A 929 -5.62 24.61 -17.37
N MET A 930 -5.76 25.89 -17.02
CA MET A 930 -4.68 26.73 -16.52
C MET A 930 -4.06 26.21 -15.22
N LEU A 931 -4.90 25.69 -14.31
CA LEU A 931 -4.45 25.07 -13.06
C LEU A 931 -3.67 23.77 -13.32
N SER A 932 -4.14 22.92 -14.23
CA SER A 932 -3.43 21.69 -14.62
C SER A 932 -2.12 22.01 -15.36
N ALA A 933 -2.11 23.01 -16.23
CA ALA A 933 -0.92 23.45 -16.95
C ALA A 933 0.15 23.96 -15.96
N PHE A 934 -0.28 24.75 -14.97
CA PHE A 934 0.59 25.21 -13.88
C PHE A 934 1.15 24.04 -13.05
N ARG A 935 0.31 23.04 -12.72
CA ARG A 935 0.74 21.83 -11.98
C ARG A 935 1.79 21.03 -12.74
N CYS A 936 1.62 20.87 -14.05
CA CYS A 936 2.52 20.14 -14.94
C CYS A 936 3.84 20.87 -15.23
N GLY A 937 3.92 22.18 -15.03
CA GLY A 937 5.18 22.95 -15.16
C GLY A 937 5.17 24.11 -16.16
N HIS A 938 4.07 24.32 -16.89
CA HIS A 938 3.88 25.30 -17.98
C HIS A 938 3.79 26.77 -17.52
N ARG A 939 4.69 27.18 -16.61
CA ARG A 939 4.61 28.45 -15.87
C ARG A 939 4.58 29.66 -16.81
N SER A 940 5.48 29.71 -17.80
CA SER A 940 5.59 30.84 -18.74
C SER A 940 4.34 31.01 -19.61
N PHE A 941 3.74 29.91 -20.06
CA PHE A 941 2.48 29.91 -20.80
C PHE A 941 1.34 30.41 -19.92
N VAL A 942 1.17 29.86 -18.72
CA VAL A 942 0.14 30.30 -17.75
C VAL A 942 0.28 31.79 -17.44
N LEU A 943 1.51 32.29 -17.26
CA LEU A 943 1.80 33.71 -17.06
C LEU A 943 1.40 34.55 -18.28
N GLY A 944 1.72 34.08 -19.49
CA GLY A 944 1.38 34.73 -20.76
C GLY A 944 -0.13 34.83 -20.98
N THR A 945 -0.85 33.70 -20.85
CA THR A 945 -2.30 33.67 -21.04
C THR A 945 -3.03 34.53 -20.00
N LEU A 946 -2.54 34.59 -18.75
CA LEU A 946 -3.05 35.52 -17.73
C LEU A 946 -2.91 37.00 -18.13
N LYS A 947 -1.95 37.38 -18.99
CA LYS A 947 -1.80 38.76 -19.49
C LYS A 947 -2.79 39.11 -20.60
N THR A 948 -3.25 38.11 -21.35
CA THR A 948 -4.03 38.29 -22.58
C THR A 948 -5.53 38.03 -22.42
N LEU A 949 -5.94 37.49 -21.27
CA LEU A 949 -7.35 37.25 -21.00
C LEU A 949 -8.01 38.56 -20.54
N GLU A 950 -9.12 38.91 -21.19
CA GLU A 950 -10.12 39.85 -20.67
C GLU A 950 -10.58 39.44 -19.25
N PRO A 951 -11.33 40.28 -18.50
CA PRO A 951 -11.79 39.97 -17.13
C PRO A 951 -12.88 38.87 -17.05
N CYS A 952 -12.72 37.80 -17.82
CA CYS A 952 -13.54 36.60 -17.91
C CYS A 952 -12.86 35.34 -17.32
N VAL A 953 -11.64 35.45 -16.79
CA VAL A 953 -11.08 34.43 -15.89
C VAL A 953 -11.77 34.55 -14.54
N SER A 954 -12.30 33.46 -14.01
CA SER A 954 -12.90 33.49 -12.68
C SER A 954 -11.86 33.89 -11.62
N HIS A 955 -12.27 34.77 -10.71
CA HIS A 955 -11.52 35.11 -9.50
C HIS A 955 -11.00 33.84 -8.78
N ASP A 956 -11.83 32.80 -8.73
CA ASP A 956 -11.53 31.46 -8.20
C ASP A 956 -10.26 30.84 -8.82
N THR A 957 -10.05 30.98 -10.14
CA THR A 957 -8.86 30.47 -10.85
C THR A 957 -7.58 31.10 -10.33
N ILE A 958 -7.56 32.42 -10.19
CA ILE A 958 -6.36 33.16 -9.82
C ILE A 958 -6.07 32.98 -8.33
N CYS A 959 -7.12 32.86 -7.49
CA CYS A 959 -6.99 32.40 -6.11
C CYS A 959 -6.39 31.00 -5.99
N CYS A 960 -6.76 30.05 -6.85
CA CYS A 960 -6.19 28.69 -6.87
C CYS A 960 -4.72 28.65 -7.34
N ILE A 961 -4.38 29.42 -8.38
CA ILE A 961 -3.00 29.53 -8.87
C ILE A 961 -2.12 30.20 -7.81
N LEU A 962 -2.63 31.23 -7.12
CA LEU A 962 -1.91 31.91 -6.05
C LEU A 962 -1.70 31.02 -4.81
N ASP A 963 -2.69 30.22 -4.40
CA ASP A 963 -2.54 29.24 -3.30
C ASP A 963 -1.47 28.18 -3.65
N LEU A 964 -1.50 27.63 -4.87
CA LEU A 964 -0.45 26.69 -5.34
C LEU A 964 0.94 27.32 -5.47
N LEU A 965 1.03 28.60 -5.89
CA LEU A 965 2.29 29.35 -5.93
C LEU A 965 2.87 29.49 -4.51
N CYS A 966 2.03 29.82 -3.53
CA CYS A 966 2.44 30.02 -2.14
C CYS A 966 2.82 28.71 -1.43
N ASP A 967 2.10 27.61 -1.69
CA ASP A 967 2.39 26.28 -1.14
C ASP A 967 3.66 25.66 -1.77
N ARG A 968 3.77 25.63 -3.12
CA ARG A 968 4.92 25.03 -3.81
C ARG A 968 6.22 25.83 -3.68
N TRP A 969 6.18 27.13 -3.36
CA TRP A 969 7.39 27.94 -3.19
C TRP A 969 8.33 27.38 -2.11
N LEU A 970 7.76 26.95 -0.99
CA LEU A 970 8.45 26.41 0.19
C LEU A 970 9.24 25.12 -0.08
N HIS A 971 8.91 24.42 -1.16
CA HIS A 971 9.52 23.15 -1.53
C HIS A 971 10.58 23.27 -2.64
N LEU A 972 10.60 24.37 -3.40
CA LEU A 972 11.39 24.46 -4.64
C LEU A 972 12.18 25.77 -4.86
N GLY A 973 11.88 26.86 -4.14
CA GLY A 973 12.74 28.06 -4.07
C GLY A 973 13.14 28.78 -5.37
N ARG A 974 12.51 28.45 -6.52
CA ARG A 974 12.90 28.97 -7.86
C ARG A 974 12.54 30.45 -8.04
N PRO A 975 13.45 31.31 -8.58
CA PRO A 975 13.22 32.76 -8.70
C PRO A 975 11.93 33.16 -9.44
N GLY A 976 11.57 32.47 -10.52
CA GLY A 976 10.38 32.79 -11.33
C GLY A 976 9.04 32.64 -10.62
N THR A 977 8.99 32.03 -9.42
CA THR A 977 7.77 31.99 -8.60
C THR A 977 7.43 33.35 -8.00
N LEU A 978 8.44 34.16 -7.60
CA LEU A 978 8.21 35.49 -7.04
C LEU A 978 7.65 36.45 -8.10
N TYR A 979 8.24 36.45 -9.30
CA TYR A 979 7.77 37.27 -10.43
C TYR A 979 6.31 36.99 -10.82
N MET A 980 5.83 35.75 -10.69
CA MET A 980 4.41 35.42 -10.89
C MET A 980 3.49 36.05 -9.84
N ILE A 981 3.92 36.05 -8.57
CA ILE A 981 3.17 36.63 -7.46
C ILE A 981 3.14 38.16 -7.59
N GLU A 982 4.27 38.78 -7.94
CA GLU A 982 4.38 40.21 -8.27
C GLU A 982 3.42 40.60 -9.38
N TYR A 983 3.48 39.89 -10.51
CA TYR A 983 2.63 40.17 -11.66
C TYR A 983 1.13 40.04 -11.33
N ILE A 984 0.71 39.01 -10.58
CA ILE A 984 -0.69 38.84 -10.15
C ILE A 984 -1.16 40.06 -9.34
N PHE A 985 -0.33 40.59 -8.44
CA PHE A 985 -0.68 41.78 -7.67
C PHE A 985 -0.66 43.08 -8.49
N GLU A 986 0.27 43.22 -9.44
CA GLU A 986 0.30 44.35 -10.39
C GLU A 986 -0.98 44.42 -11.24
N GLN A 987 -1.64 43.28 -11.51
CA GLN A 987 -2.95 43.25 -12.18
C GLN A 987 -4.14 43.61 -11.26
N GLY A 988 -3.89 44.07 -10.02
CA GLY A 988 -4.92 44.56 -9.10
C GLY A 988 -5.60 43.49 -8.23
N TYR A 989 -5.07 42.27 -8.20
CA TYR A 989 -5.61 41.17 -7.39
C TYR A 989 -5.22 41.37 -5.91
N ASN A 990 -6.18 41.26 -4.98
CA ASN A 990 -5.96 41.69 -3.59
C ASN A 990 -5.36 40.56 -2.73
N PRO A 991 -4.17 40.74 -2.11
CA PRO A 991 -3.55 39.71 -1.27
C PRO A 991 -4.35 39.31 -0.01
N ASN A 992 -5.30 40.16 0.42
CA ASN A 992 -6.10 39.97 1.62
C ASN A 992 -7.38 39.12 1.39
N TRP A 993 -7.62 38.62 0.18
CA TRP A 993 -8.85 37.86 -0.11
C TRP A 993 -8.99 36.60 0.76
N THR A 994 -10.16 36.44 1.37
CA THR A 994 -10.56 35.29 2.16
C THR A 994 -11.28 34.27 1.29
N MET A 995 -10.88 33.00 1.38
CA MET A 995 -11.51 31.91 0.63
C MET A 995 -12.75 31.40 1.37
N ARG A 996 -13.90 31.32 0.70
CA ARG A 996 -15.09 30.63 1.24
C ARG A 996 -15.18 29.21 0.66
N ARG A 997 -15.31 28.18 1.51
CA ARG A 997 -15.85 26.89 1.06
C ARG A 997 -17.36 26.98 1.00
N THR A 998 -17.98 26.42 -0.05
CA THR A 998 -19.44 26.47 -0.20
C THR A 998 -20.19 25.57 0.78
N ASN A 999 -19.52 24.58 1.39
CA ASN A 999 -20.12 23.66 2.36
C ASN A 999 -19.72 23.91 3.83
N ILE A 1000 -18.99 25.00 4.15
CA ILE A 1000 -18.66 25.40 5.53
C ILE A 1000 -18.98 26.88 5.71
N SER A 1001 -19.69 27.23 6.78
CA SER A 1001 -20.26 28.57 7.06
C SER A 1001 -19.22 29.66 7.41
N HIS A 1002 -17.93 29.42 7.17
CA HIS A 1002 -16.85 30.25 7.67
C HIS A 1002 -15.76 30.48 6.60
N PRO A 1003 -15.21 31.70 6.49
CA PRO A 1003 -14.09 31.97 5.60
C PRO A 1003 -12.82 31.30 6.13
N MET A 1004 -12.09 30.62 5.25
CA MET A 1004 -10.67 30.38 5.46
C MET A 1004 -9.90 31.69 5.32
N GLY A 1005 -8.78 31.75 6.02
CA GLY A 1005 -7.89 32.91 6.11
C GLY A 1005 -7.43 33.52 4.79
N SER A 1006 -6.91 34.74 4.89
CA SER A 1006 -6.40 35.45 3.73
C SER A 1006 -5.20 34.73 3.09
N LEU A 1007 -5.11 34.75 1.76
CA LEU A 1007 -3.99 34.14 1.00
C LEU A 1007 -2.62 34.63 1.50
N TRP A 1008 -2.51 35.92 1.81
CA TRP A 1008 -1.38 36.53 2.52
C TRP A 1008 -1.04 35.83 3.85
N PHE A 1009 -2.03 35.66 4.73
CA PHE A 1009 -1.82 35.05 6.05
C PHE A 1009 -1.40 33.57 5.95
N ARG A 1010 -2.02 32.79 5.04
CA ARG A 1010 -1.59 31.40 4.75
C ARG A 1010 -0.11 31.34 4.38
N SER A 1011 0.32 32.26 3.52
CA SER A 1011 1.71 32.37 3.05
C SER A 1011 2.68 32.70 4.18
N LEU A 1012 2.36 33.71 5.01
CA LEU A 1012 3.11 34.07 6.22
C LEU A 1012 3.29 32.87 7.16
N ILE A 1013 2.20 32.16 7.49
CA ILE A 1013 2.22 31.01 8.40
C ILE A 1013 3.10 29.89 7.85
N SER A 1014 3.07 29.63 6.55
CA SER A 1014 3.91 28.59 5.95
C SER A 1014 5.39 28.98 5.88
N ILE A 1015 5.72 30.25 5.59
CA ILE A 1015 7.09 30.78 5.67
C ILE A 1015 7.63 30.62 7.09
N LEU A 1016 6.84 31.02 8.11
CA LEU A 1016 7.19 30.84 9.53
C LEU A 1016 7.47 29.36 9.85
N LYS A 1017 6.59 28.43 9.50
CA LYS A 1017 6.78 26.98 9.73
C LYS A 1017 8.08 26.45 9.11
N TRP A 1018 8.46 26.93 7.94
CA TRP A 1018 9.65 26.46 7.25
C TRP A 1018 10.94 27.10 7.79
N VAL A 1019 10.94 28.40 8.12
CA VAL A 1019 12.05 29.08 8.84
C VAL A 1019 12.35 28.37 10.18
N ILE A 1020 11.30 27.95 10.90
CA ILE A 1020 11.42 27.18 12.14
C ILE A 1020 12.03 25.79 11.88
N ARG A 1021 11.62 25.09 10.82
CA ARG A 1021 12.12 23.75 10.47
C ARG A 1021 13.58 23.73 10.01
N GLN A 1022 14.07 24.75 9.31
CA GLN A 1022 15.47 24.72 8.83
C GLN A 1022 16.49 24.86 9.97
N ARG A 1023 16.14 25.52 11.08
CA ARG A 1023 17.04 25.62 12.24
C ARG A 1023 17.31 24.30 12.99
N THR A 1024 16.53 23.24 12.75
CA THR A 1024 16.81 21.92 13.36
C THR A 1024 17.81 21.10 12.57
N ASN A 1025 18.08 21.42 11.30
CA ASN A 1025 18.99 20.69 10.42
C ASN A 1025 20.08 21.61 9.84
N HIS A 1026 21.18 21.75 10.59
CA HIS A 1026 22.44 22.41 10.20
C HIS A 1026 22.40 23.96 10.04
N PHE A 1027 23.52 24.59 10.41
CA PHE A 1027 23.61 26.04 10.66
C PHE A 1027 23.99 26.90 9.43
N TYR A 1028 24.18 26.30 8.25
CA TYR A 1028 24.95 26.93 7.16
C TYR A 1028 24.14 27.54 5.99
N ASP A 1029 22.87 27.15 5.75
CA ASP A 1029 22.09 27.61 4.59
C ASP A 1029 21.28 28.91 4.81
N LEU A 1030 21.42 29.57 5.97
CA LEU A 1030 20.69 30.80 6.30
C LEU A 1030 21.14 32.05 5.51
N TYR A 1031 22.28 32.01 4.81
CA TYR A 1031 22.82 33.16 4.07
C TYR A 1031 22.24 33.33 2.65
N ASP A 1032 22.04 32.25 1.89
CA ASP A 1032 21.47 32.27 0.51
C ASP A 1032 19.97 32.65 0.45
N MET A 1033 19.39 32.75 1.64
CA MET A 1033 17.99 32.90 1.95
C MET A 1033 17.51 34.36 2.03
N ASN A 1034 18.41 35.25 2.42
CA ASN A 1034 18.12 36.62 2.83
C ASN A 1034 17.30 37.42 1.78
N PRO A 1035 17.66 37.44 0.48
CA PRO A 1035 16.96 38.28 -0.49
C PRO A 1035 15.55 37.77 -0.86
N ARG A 1036 15.34 36.45 -0.88
CA ARG A 1036 14.15 35.83 -1.50
C ARG A 1036 12.91 35.90 -0.61
N ALA A 1037 13.07 35.63 0.69
CA ALA A 1037 11.98 35.75 1.65
C ALA A 1037 11.57 37.22 1.86
N THR A 1038 12.56 38.10 1.99
CA THR A 1038 12.36 39.55 2.09
C THR A 1038 11.67 40.14 0.85
N GLY A 1039 12.02 39.66 -0.36
CA GLY A 1039 11.35 40.06 -1.60
C GLY A 1039 9.84 39.79 -1.56
N ILE A 1040 9.42 38.58 -1.17
CA ILE A 1040 8.00 38.22 -1.02
C ILE A 1040 7.27 39.16 -0.07
N PHE A 1041 7.80 39.38 1.14
CA PHE A 1041 7.15 40.23 2.13
C PHE A 1041 7.04 41.69 1.66
N GLN A 1042 8.06 42.22 0.97
CA GLN A 1042 7.99 43.54 0.35
C GLN A 1042 6.93 43.59 -0.76
N THR A 1043 6.83 42.56 -1.60
CA THR A 1043 5.87 42.46 -2.69
C THR A 1043 4.43 42.43 -2.20
N PHE A 1044 4.07 41.56 -1.25
CA PHE A 1044 2.74 41.55 -0.64
C PHE A 1044 2.42 42.89 0.07
N ARG A 1045 3.41 43.52 0.73
CA ARG A 1045 3.23 44.83 1.36
C ARG A 1045 2.98 45.96 0.34
N ARG A 1046 3.67 45.94 -0.81
CA ARG A 1046 3.45 46.89 -1.92
C ARG A 1046 2.07 46.69 -2.56
N ALA A 1047 1.59 45.45 -2.62
CA ALA A 1047 0.27 45.06 -3.13
C ALA A 1047 -0.92 45.45 -2.23
N GLY A 1048 -0.71 46.22 -1.16
CA GLY A 1048 -1.78 46.62 -0.26
C GLY A 1048 -2.27 45.50 0.68
N ALA A 1049 -1.42 44.54 1.05
CA ALA A 1049 -1.72 43.65 2.18
C ALA A 1049 -1.97 44.50 3.44
N HIS A 1050 -3.20 44.52 3.92
CA HIS A 1050 -3.61 45.38 5.02
C HIS A 1050 -3.22 44.71 6.35
N MET A 1051 -2.25 45.32 7.04
CA MET A 1051 -1.75 44.88 8.35
C MET A 1051 -2.74 45.09 9.51
N ALA A 1052 -4.01 45.40 9.23
CA ALA A 1052 -5.06 45.73 10.21
C ALA A 1052 -5.64 44.49 10.92
N ALA A 1053 -4.80 43.50 11.21
CA ALA A 1053 -5.14 42.32 11.98
C ALA A 1053 -4.24 42.26 13.21
N THR A 1054 -4.83 42.47 14.39
CA THR A 1054 -4.23 42.05 15.65
C THR A 1054 -4.46 40.56 15.80
N PHE A 1055 -3.39 39.79 15.85
CA PHE A 1055 -3.48 38.36 16.11
C PHE A 1055 -3.12 38.10 17.57
N PRO A 1056 -3.98 37.44 18.37
CA PRO A 1056 -3.61 37.02 19.70
C PRO A 1056 -2.59 35.88 19.58
N ILE A 1057 -1.34 36.19 19.90
CA ILE A 1057 -0.23 35.24 19.97
C ILE A 1057 -0.21 34.65 21.37
N TYR A 1058 -0.36 33.34 21.46
CA TYR A 1058 -0.36 32.60 22.72
C TYR A 1058 1.03 32.04 23.03
N LEU A 1059 1.61 32.38 24.19
CA LEU A 1059 2.88 31.84 24.65
C LEU A 1059 2.71 31.14 26.01
N GLU A 1060 2.99 29.84 26.07
CA GLU A 1060 3.12 29.10 27.33
C GLU A 1060 4.56 29.18 27.86
N THR A 1061 4.72 29.69 29.08
CA THR A 1061 6.04 29.98 29.69
C THR A 1061 6.32 29.10 30.90
N GLU A 1062 7.46 28.41 30.89
CA GLU A 1062 7.98 27.66 32.04
C GLU A 1062 9.32 28.26 32.48
N THR A 1063 9.42 28.76 33.72
CA THR A 1063 10.74 28.95 34.37
C THR A 1063 10.62 29.08 35.89
N PRO A 1064 11.50 28.43 36.68
CA PRO A 1064 11.77 28.82 38.05
C PRO A 1064 12.53 30.16 38.11
N ARG A 1065 12.52 30.80 39.29
CA ARG A 1065 12.88 32.21 39.57
C ARG A 1065 14.24 32.77 39.08
N TYR A 1066 15.11 32.01 38.43
CA TYR A 1066 16.51 32.41 38.16
C TYR A 1066 16.98 32.34 36.69
N ARG A 1067 16.11 32.05 35.70
CA ARG A 1067 16.51 31.98 34.27
C ARG A 1067 15.57 32.71 33.28
N ILE A 1068 14.93 33.81 33.68
CA ILE A 1068 14.31 34.74 32.72
C ILE A 1068 15.35 35.81 32.35
N ASN A 1069 16.12 35.56 31.28
CA ASN A 1069 17.02 36.56 30.72
C ASN A 1069 17.04 36.50 29.18
N THR A 1070 15.86 36.34 28.58
CA THR A 1070 15.65 36.33 27.12
C THR A 1070 14.51 37.27 26.70
N PHE A 1071 14.92 38.44 26.21
CA PHE A 1071 14.30 39.25 25.14
C PHE A 1071 12.92 39.93 25.29
N PHE A 1072 12.09 39.62 26.29
CA PHE A 1072 10.99 40.53 26.68
C PHE A 1072 11.11 40.85 28.17
N ARG A 1073 11.34 42.13 28.50
CA ARG A 1073 11.28 42.65 29.88
C ARG A 1073 9.91 43.29 30.09
N PRO A 1074 8.98 42.70 30.88
CA PRO A 1074 7.67 43.29 31.10
C PRO A 1074 7.69 44.53 32.01
N ALA A 1075 8.84 44.82 32.63
CA ALA A 1075 9.01 45.91 33.59
C ALA A 1075 8.87 47.31 32.97
N ASP A 1076 9.15 47.46 31.68
CA ASP A 1076 9.12 48.76 31.01
C ASP A 1076 7.69 49.17 30.56
N ALA A 1077 6.72 48.24 30.62
CA ALA A 1077 5.31 48.46 30.24
C ALA A 1077 4.36 48.63 31.44
N LEU A 1078 4.83 48.39 32.67
CA LEU A 1078 4.07 48.55 33.92
C LEU A 1078 4.76 49.60 34.78
N GLY A 1079 4.16 50.79 34.85
CA GLY A 1079 4.78 51.98 35.45
C GLY A 1079 5.35 51.79 36.87
N PRO A 1080 6.36 52.61 37.25
CA PRO A 1080 7.15 52.42 38.46
C PRO A 1080 6.27 52.46 39.71
N GLY A 1081 6.19 51.34 40.43
CA GLY A 1081 5.45 51.22 41.69
C GLY A 1081 4.66 49.92 41.88
N SER A 1082 4.41 49.15 40.82
CA SER A 1082 3.76 47.83 40.94
C SER A 1082 4.80 46.73 41.23
N GLY A 1083 4.68 46.06 42.38
CA GLY A 1083 5.73 45.19 42.92
C GLY A 1083 6.01 43.91 42.09
N HIS A 1084 7.28 43.47 42.14
CA HIS A 1084 7.84 42.29 41.45
C HIS A 1084 7.21 40.91 41.78
N SER A 1085 6.05 40.83 42.43
CA SER A 1085 5.47 39.58 42.95
C SER A 1085 4.52 38.84 41.99
N LEU A 1086 3.96 39.51 40.97
CA LEU A 1086 2.90 38.94 40.11
C LEU A 1086 3.40 38.07 38.95
N LEU A 1087 4.51 38.44 38.30
CA LEU A 1087 4.99 37.76 37.09
C LEU A 1087 5.54 36.35 37.34
N GLY A 1088 6.02 36.05 38.55
CA GLY A 1088 6.60 34.75 38.91
C GLY A 1088 5.59 33.59 39.06
N ARG A 1089 4.35 33.75 38.62
CA ARG A 1089 3.26 32.75 38.69
C ARG A 1089 2.46 32.60 37.37
N ALA A 1090 2.76 33.36 36.32
CA ALA A 1090 2.05 33.27 35.05
C ALA A 1090 2.49 32.01 34.27
N ARG A 1091 1.54 31.36 33.56
CA ARG A 1091 1.83 30.25 32.65
C ARG A 1091 1.48 30.52 31.20
N PHE A 1092 0.56 31.44 30.93
CA PHE A 1092 0.14 31.80 29.58
C PHE A 1092 0.19 33.31 29.41
N MET A 1093 0.60 33.75 28.22
CA MET A 1093 0.61 35.14 27.81
C MET A 1093 -0.10 35.26 26.47
N ILE A 1094 -1.16 36.08 26.42
CA ILE A 1094 -1.80 36.48 25.17
C ILE A 1094 -1.21 37.85 24.82
N ILE A 1095 -0.55 37.93 23.67
CA ILE A 1095 -0.02 39.17 23.12
C ILE A 1095 -0.72 39.44 21.80
N GLU A 1096 -1.58 40.45 21.75
CA GLU A 1096 -1.96 41.04 20.47
C GLU A 1096 -0.75 41.81 19.93
N ILE A 1097 -0.05 41.21 18.96
CA ILE A 1097 1.04 41.87 18.24
C ILE A 1097 0.45 42.38 16.91
N ASP A 1098 0.60 43.68 16.68
CA ASP A 1098 0.30 44.28 15.38
C ASP A 1098 1.13 43.64 14.27
N THR A 1099 0.53 43.42 13.10
CA THR A 1099 1.19 42.70 12.00
C THR A 1099 2.49 43.37 11.56
N ARG A 1100 2.64 44.70 11.70
CA ARG A 1100 3.90 45.42 11.43
C ARG A 1100 4.99 44.99 12.41
N THR A 1101 4.70 45.02 13.71
CA THR A 1101 5.65 44.64 14.78
C THR A 1101 6.10 43.18 14.65
N LEU A 1102 5.19 42.27 14.27
CA LEU A 1102 5.54 40.88 14.02
C LEU A 1102 6.47 40.74 12.80
N MET A 1103 6.24 41.51 11.73
CA MET A 1103 7.09 41.51 10.54
C MET A 1103 8.45 42.14 10.79
N ASP A 1104 8.52 43.26 11.49
CA ASP A 1104 9.78 43.91 11.87
C ASP A 1104 10.63 42.95 12.75
N TYR A 1105 9.98 42.16 13.61
CA TYR A 1105 10.63 41.09 14.36
C TYR A 1105 11.13 39.93 13.47
N ILE A 1106 10.32 39.42 12.55
CA ILE A 1106 10.75 38.38 11.58
C ILE A 1106 11.90 38.87 10.69
N MET A 1107 11.87 40.14 10.27
CA MET A 1107 12.91 40.78 9.46
C MET A 1107 14.18 41.08 10.28
N SER A 1108 14.06 41.32 11.59
CA SER A 1108 15.22 41.41 12.50
C SER A 1108 15.95 40.07 12.63
N TRP A 1109 15.31 38.94 12.34
CA TRP A 1109 15.95 37.63 12.32
C TRP A 1109 16.74 37.36 11.03
N THR A 1110 16.47 38.07 9.94
CA THR A 1110 17.16 37.89 8.64
C THR A 1110 18.35 38.84 8.46
N HIS A 1111 18.42 39.95 9.20
CA HIS A 1111 19.56 40.87 9.19
C HIS A 1111 20.39 40.77 10.47
N LYS A 1112 21.71 40.51 10.33
CA LYS A 1112 22.65 40.59 11.46
C LYS A 1112 23.07 42.02 11.81
N ASP A 1113 22.98 42.95 10.86
CA ASP A 1113 23.44 44.32 11.02
C ASP A 1113 22.25 45.29 11.11
N THR A 1114 22.07 45.83 12.31
CA THR A 1114 21.33 47.06 12.67
C THR A 1114 20.22 47.53 11.72
N MET A 1115 18.95 47.26 12.08
CA MET A 1115 17.87 48.17 11.69
C MET A 1115 18.05 49.51 12.41
N LEU A 1116 18.46 50.54 11.66
CA LEU A 1116 18.23 51.92 12.03
C LEU A 1116 16.73 52.22 11.90
N VAL A 1117 16.00 52.06 13.01
CA VAL A 1117 14.63 52.53 13.12
C VAL A 1117 14.65 54.05 13.06
N GLY A 1118 13.96 54.64 12.07
CA GLY A 1118 13.83 56.09 11.95
C GLY A 1118 13.14 56.71 13.17
N PRO A 1119 13.33 58.01 13.44
CA PRO A 1119 12.85 58.65 14.65
C PRO A 1119 11.34 58.46 14.81
N HIS A 1120 10.92 58.02 16.00
CA HIS A 1120 9.54 57.75 16.34
C HIS A 1120 8.64 58.97 16.08
N THR A 1121 7.84 58.94 15.01
CA THR A 1121 6.52 59.57 15.05
C THR A 1121 5.64 58.67 15.90
N ASP A 1122 5.56 59.05 17.18
CA ASP A 1122 4.63 58.61 18.22
C ASP A 1122 3.70 57.43 17.83
N PRO A 1123 4.03 56.18 18.24
CA PRO A 1123 3.09 55.07 18.08
C PRO A 1123 1.92 55.34 19.01
N GLY A 1124 0.83 55.90 18.44
CA GLY A 1124 -0.34 56.36 19.17
C GLY A 1124 -0.91 55.30 20.13
N PRO A 1125 -1.66 55.72 21.17
CA PRO A 1125 -1.99 54.89 22.33
C PRO A 1125 -2.98 53.76 22.01
N ALA A 1126 -2.48 52.70 21.37
CA ALA A 1126 -3.28 51.57 20.90
C ALA A 1126 -2.55 50.21 20.87
N ALA A 1127 -1.33 50.09 21.40
CA ALA A 1127 -0.73 48.80 21.71
C ALA A 1127 -1.35 48.20 23.00
N TYR A 1128 -2.66 47.92 22.97
CA TYR A 1128 -3.43 47.48 24.13
C TYR A 1128 -3.13 46.02 24.51
N MET A 1129 -2.12 45.81 25.36
CA MET A 1129 -1.85 44.51 25.96
C MET A 1129 -2.92 44.13 27.01
N LYS A 1130 -4.02 43.51 26.58
CA LYS A 1130 -5.04 42.94 27.50
C LYS A 1130 -4.56 41.61 28.10
N ALA A 1131 -3.89 41.68 29.25
CA ALA A 1131 -3.35 40.51 29.95
C ALA A 1131 -4.26 39.97 31.08
N LEU A 1132 -4.42 38.64 31.11
CA LEU A 1132 -4.91 37.82 32.24
C LEU A 1132 -4.16 36.49 32.22
N ALA A 1133 -3.76 35.95 33.38
CA ALA A 1133 -2.92 34.75 33.45
C ALA A 1133 -3.09 33.96 34.76
N PHE A 1134 -3.37 32.66 34.65
CA PHE A 1134 -3.40 31.66 35.75
C PHE A 1134 -2.93 30.25 35.23
N GLY A 1135 -2.87 29.20 36.06
CA GLY A 1135 -2.11 27.93 35.81
C GLY A 1135 -2.69 26.93 34.77
N THR A 1136 -2.16 25.70 34.52
CA THR A 1136 -1.10 24.83 35.13
C THR A 1136 -0.21 24.14 34.03
N PRO A 1137 0.86 23.32 34.29
CA PRO A 1137 1.91 23.04 33.27
C PRO A 1137 1.62 21.81 32.38
N THR A 1138 2.13 21.80 31.13
CA THR A 1138 2.96 20.68 30.58
C THR A 1138 3.45 20.82 29.12
N SER A 1139 3.15 21.87 28.33
CA SER A 1139 3.44 21.80 26.89
C SER A 1139 3.53 23.14 26.13
N ARG A 1140 4.74 23.67 25.90
CA ARG A 1140 4.93 24.93 25.17
C ARG A 1140 4.34 24.92 23.75
N HIS A 1141 3.19 25.58 23.60
CA HIS A 1141 2.50 25.75 22.32
C HIS A 1141 2.35 27.23 21.92
N LEU A 1142 2.49 27.50 20.62
CA LEU A 1142 2.17 28.78 19.99
C LEU A 1142 0.87 28.63 19.19
N TYR A 1143 -0.13 29.45 19.51
CA TYR A 1143 -1.38 29.55 18.74
C TYR A 1143 -1.54 30.96 18.18
N ILE A 1144 -2.08 31.04 16.98
CA ILE A 1144 -2.41 32.28 16.26
C ILE A 1144 -3.86 32.14 15.80
N VAL A 1145 -4.73 33.09 16.15
CA VAL A 1145 -6.17 33.01 15.87
C VAL A 1145 -6.57 34.09 14.86
N GLU A 1146 -7.16 33.68 13.75
CA GLU A 1146 -7.55 34.58 12.64
C GLU A 1146 -9.04 34.98 12.67
N SER A 1147 -9.86 34.30 13.48
CA SER A 1147 -11.29 34.60 13.58
C SER A 1147 -11.55 35.76 14.56
N GLU A 1148 -11.97 36.90 14.03
CA GLU A 1148 -12.33 38.10 14.78
C GLU A 1148 -13.44 37.83 15.82
N SER A 1149 -14.44 36.99 15.51
CA SER A 1149 -15.51 36.66 16.47
C SER A 1149 -15.02 35.77 17.62
N VAL A 1150 -14.05 34.88 17.38
CA VAL A 1150 -13.39 34.10 18.44
C VAL A 1150 -12.48 35.01 19.27
N SER A 1151 -11.71 35.89 18.63
CA SER A 1151 -10.86 36.88 19.32
C SER A 1151 -11.71 37.80 20.21
N ALA A 1152 -12.82 38.33 19.70
CA ALA A 1152 -13.76 39.16 20.44
C ALA A 1152 -14.45 38.40 21.59
N ARG A 1153 -14.81 37.11 21.42
CA ARG A 1153 -15.33 36.27 22.52
C ARG A 1153 -14.28 36.08 23.62
N LEU A 1154 -13.03 35.77 23.26
CA LEU A 1154 -11.92 35.63 24.21
C LEU A 1154 -11.65 36.94 24.97
N ALA A 1155 -11.58 38.07 24.27
CA ALA A 1155 -11.39 39.38 24.86
C ALA A 1155 -12.56 39.78 25.80
N LYS A 1156 -13.79 39.38 25.46
CA LYS A 1156 -15.00 39.65 26.27
C LYS A 1156 -15.10 38.74 27.50
N ALA A 1157 -14.68 37.48 27.41
CA ALA A 1157 -14.54 36.57 28.54
C ALA A 1157 -13.49 37.10 29.54
N ALA A 1158 -12.35 37.58 29.02
CA ALA A 1158 -11.31 38.24 29.78
C ALA A 1158 -11.82 39.53 30.48
N GLU A 1159 -12.56 40.40 29.78
CA GLU A 1159 -13.18 41.58 30.41
C GLU A 1159 -14.23 41.23 31.48
N ALA A 1160 -15.00 40.16 31.29
CA ALA A 1160 -15.96 39.70 32.28
C ALA A 1160 -15.29 39.22 33.58
N ALA A 1161 -14.15 38.54 33.48
CA ALA A 1161 -13.33 38.15 34.61
C ALA A 1161 -12.78 39.37 35.39
N LEU A 1162 -12.37 40.44 34.69
CA LEU A 1162 -11.84 41.66 35.32
C LEU A 1162 -12.91 42.48 36.07
N LYS A 1163 -14.16 42.44 35.63
CA LYS A 1163 -15.27 43.19 36.26
C LYS A 1163 -15.74 42.64 37.61
N PHE A 1164 -15.28 41.46 38.03
CA PHE A 1164 -15.73 40.81 39.27
C PHE A 1164 -15.23 41.47 40.57
N ARG A 1165 -14.37 42.50 40.51
CA ARG A 1165 -13.86 43.24 41.68
C ARG A 1165 -14.90 44.06 42.48
N GLY A 1166 -16.17 44.07 42.07
CA GLY A 1166 -17.21 44.94 42.63
C GLY A 1166 -18.11 44.35 43.73
N ALA A 1167 -18.22 43.02 43.85
CA ALA A 1167 -19.17 42.38 44.77
C ALA A 1167 -18.54 42.06 46.13
N ARG A 1168 -19.17 42.50 47.22
CA ARG A 1168 -18.71 42.25 48.61
C ARG A 1168 -19.15 40.86 49.10
N SER A 1169 -18.38 40.34 50.06
CA SER A 1169 -18.65 39.16 50.93
C SER A 1169 -18.56 37.74 50.33
N ILE A 1170 -17.56 37.45 49.51
CA ILE A 1170 -17.06 36.08 49.24
C ILE A 1170 -15.53 36.07 49.43
N SER A 1171 -14.93 34.94 49.80
CA SER A 1171 -13.47 34.85 49.98
C SER A 1171 -12.73 35.12 48.64
N PRO A 1172 -11.50 35.67 48.66
CA PRO A 1172 -10.74 35.91 47.44
C PRO A 1172 -10.41 34.64 46.63
N GLU A 1173 -10.41 33.47 47.27
CA GLU A 1173 -10.05 32.20 46.65
C GLU A 1173 -11.25 31.55 45.94
N ASP A 1174 -12.44 31.63 46.52
CA ASP A 1174 -13.67 31.11 45.90
C ASP A 1174 -14.07 31.92 44.65
N SER A 1175 -14.00 33.26 44.74
CA SER A 1175 -14.22 34.15 43.59
C SER A 1175 -13.19 33.91 42.47
N LEU A 1176 -11.93 33.59 42.82
CA LEU A 1176 -10.90 33.27 41.83
C LEU A 1176 -11.21 31.94 41.15
N LYS A 1177 -11.62 30.92 41.92
CA LYS A 1177 -12.00 29.60 41.38
C LYS A 1177 -13.20 29.68 40.44
N GLU A 1178 -14.24 30.42 40.79
CA GLU A 1178 -15.43 30.58 39.95
C GLU A 1178 -15.11 31.29 38.61
N ILE A 1179 -14.20 32.27 38.64
CA ILE A 1179 -13.67 32.93 37.44
C ILE A 1179 -12.86 31.95 36.57
N LEU A 1180 -11.99 31.14 37.18
CA LEU A 1180 -11.19 30.12 36.48
C LEU A 1180 -12.10 29.08 35.80
N ASP A 1181 -13.04 28.50 36.54
CA ASP A 1181 -14.00 27.54 36.00
C ASP A 1181 -14.84 28.15 34.86
N ARG A 1182 -15.11 29.46 34.88
CA ARG A 1182 -15.83 30.16 33.80
C ARG A 1182 -14.96 30.34 32.56
N CYS A 1183 -13.70 30.76 32.72
CA CYS A 1183 -12.74 30.83 31.62
C CYS A 1183 -12.48 29.46 31.00
N ASP A 1184 -12.32 28.42 31.80
CA ASP A 1184 -12.12 27.05 31.32
C ASP A 1184 -13.36 26.49 30.62
N ARG A 1185 -14.58 26.81 31.09
CA ARG A 1185 -15.82 26.47 30.36
C ARG A 1185 -15.88 27.16 28.99
N GLU A 1186 -15.63 28.47 28.90
CA GLU A 1186 -15.68 29.18 27.60
C GLU A 1186 -14.54 28.76 26.65
N MET A 1187 -13.36 28.42 27.20
CA MET A 1187 -12.24 27.84 26.43
C MET A 1187 -12.52 26.41 25.96
N ALA A 1188 -13.15 25.58 26.79
CA ALA A 1188 -13.61 24.25 26.41
C ALA A 1188 -14.70 24.32 25.33
N ASP A 1189 -15.59 25.31 25.40
CA ASP A 1189 -16.65 25.54 24.42
C ASP A 1189 -16.08 26.02 23.06
N LEU A 1190 -15.03 26.85 23.07
CA LEU A 1190 -14.28 27.22 21.87
C LEU A 1190 -13.49 26.05 21.27
N ARG A 1191 -12.79 25.24 22.09
CA ARG A 1191 -12.14 24.00 21.64
C ARG A 1191 -13.15 23.00 21.07
N SER A 1192 -14.34 22.93 21.67
CA SER A 1192 -15.49 22.14 21.25
C SER A 1192 -15.98 22.54 19.85
N TYR A 1193 -16.06 23.84 19.57
CA TYR A 1193 -16.50 24.43 18.31
C TYR A 1193 -15.47 24.22 17.19
N CYS A 1194 -14.18 24.45 17.47
CA CYS A 1194 -13.09 24.23 16.52
C CYS A 1194 -12.85 22.73 16.22
N GLY A 1195 -13.14 21.83 17.18
CA GLY A 1195 -12.95 20.39 17.01
C GLY A 1195 -13.87 19.71 15.99
N GLN A 1196 -14.96 20.37 15.56
CA GLN A 1196 -15.91 19.83 14.59
C GLN A 1196 -15.52 20.12 13.12
N THR A 1197 -14.63 21.08 12.86
CA THR A 1197 -14.32 21.59 11.51
C THR A 1197 -12.88 21.27 11.07
N LYS A 1198 -12.59 19.97 10.91
CA LYS A 1198 -11.26 19.40 10.60
C LYS A 1198 -10.52 19.93 9.33
N ARG A 1199 -11.11 20.82 8.52
CA ARG A 1199 -10.52 21.31 7.26
C ARG A 1199 -10.30 22.84 7.16
N ASP A 1200 -10.92 23.67 8.01
CA ASP A 1200 -11.12 25.12 7.68
C ASP A 1200 -10.60 26.18 8.67
N TYR A 1201 -9.91 25.80 9.75
CA TYR A 1201 -9.22 26.76 10.63
C TYR A 1201 -7.72 26.45 10.75
N PHE A 1202 -6.88 27.50 10.69
CA PHE A 1202 -5.43 27.40 10.87
C PHE A 1202 -5.04 27.13 12.32
N TRP A 1203 -5.26 25.90 12.79
CA TRP A 1203 -4.79 25.40 14.08
C TRP A 1203 -3.70 24.34 13.88
N GLN A 1204 -2.44 24.73 14.05
CA GLN A 1204 -1.32 23.79 14.08
C GLN A 1204 -0.24 24.30 15.04
N GLY A 1205 -0.37 23.93 16.31
CA GLY A 1205 0.65 24.23 17.32
C GLY A 1205 1.92 23.44 17.02
N HIS A 1206 3.04 24.13 16.79
CA HIS A 1206 4.35 23.53 16.55
C HIS A 1206 5.25 23.69 17.79
N ARG A 1207 5.98 22.63 18.15
CA ARG A 1207 6.97 22.65 19.24
C ARG A 1207 8.18 23.47 18.80
N LEU A 1208 8.31 24.68 19.34
CA LEU A 1208 9.23 25.68 18.81
C LEU A 1208 10.70 25.52 19.27
N TRP A 1209 10.98 24.80 20.37
CA TRP A 1209 12.36 24.48 20.74
C TRP A 1209 12.49 23.34 21.78
N SER A 1210 13.69 22.75 21.81
CA SER A 1210 14.32 22.13 22.98
C SER A 1210 15.82 22.31 22.81
N PRO A 1211 16.55 23.00 23.70
CA PRO A 1211 17.99 23.13 23.58
C PRO A 1211 18.69 21.80 23.90
N PRO A 1212 19.82 21.47 23.25
CA PRO A 1212 20.80 20.56 23.82
C PRO A 1212 21.65 21.30 24.87
N VAL A 1213 21.56 20.83 26.12
CA VAL A 1213 22.37 21.16 27.32
C VAL A 1213 22.40 22.64 27.75
#